data_AF-A0A7K4YL18-F1
#
_entry.id   AF-A0A7K4YL18-F1
#
_cell.length_a   1.000
_cell.length_b   1.000
_cell.length_c   1.000
_cell.angle_alpha   90.00
_cell.angle_beta   90.00
_cell.angle_gamma   90.00
#
_symmetry.space_group_name_H-M   'P 1'
#
loop_
_entity.id
_entity.type
_entity.pdbx_description
1 polymer ?
#
loop_
_entity_poly.entity_id
_entity_poly.type
_entity_poly.pdbx_seq_one_letter_code
_entity_poly.pdbx_strand_id
1 'polypeptide(L)'
;MQFFGRLVNTINSVTHMFTNPYRVKEVPATEYAAHTCLRKEGRVVLYKNSLARSWDCLLVNPQSPQVAFRLFQLDNEADALKHFEQYAGKLRPFYESSHQPLSLEDLQQLSDCFRNHPSWSSAHVAVEFGRRESFRHNHVLSCVNSTDSEGGCTPMHLACRKGDMECLLELLECHARVDITDRNGETVFHYAVRGNNPQIIELLGRTPTTGLDHLSHEGLTALHLACQLGKEDMVRSLLKCHASCGVVGTLGYPIHIALKFSQKGCAQAILEVDASQVCSKDLRYEATPLHWAKKAEMTRLLLEYGSKVNVTSGTADTALHIAVKRGRFDCAMVLLTHGAHTNAKGQDGNTPLHLAMKQDHLDMIKAIVVFGGDVEIPNDLGETPGLLAARSSKGANRKVLLDLLQTVGTERCHPPNPDSPSLASSAASFLEGQPSSRSSFNSLGYKDLLYVSATLGQFLKAPDVVDSPSEGRRIHDRLLCLDGGGIRGLVLIQLLLAIEKAAGRPIREIFDWIAGTSTGGILALAIVHGKSMDYMRCLYFRMKDMVFRGSRPYESEPLDEFLKKEFGENTKMTDVRKPKVMVTGTLCDRQPAELHLFRNYPKPETKTSTEYKTSATFKPLTQPEDQLVWRAARCSGAAPTYFRPIGRFLDGGLLANNPTLDAMAEIHEYNKTLIKKGQKQEVRKLGLVVSLGTGKPPQVPVSSVDVFRPSNPWELAKTVFGARELGKMVVDCCTDADGPAVDRARAWCEMTDVPYFRLSPQLHMEVMLDEVNDAVLVNALWDTQLYIYQQREQFEQLVQHLCR
;
A
#
# COMPACT_ATOMS: atom_id res chain seq x y z
N MET A 1 65.56 44.12 19.50
CA MET A 1 64.37 44.54 20.28
C MET A 1 63.13 44.77 19.38
N GLN A 2 62.74 43.81 18.54
CA GLN A 2 61.49 43.89 17.76
C GLN A 2 60.62 42.62 17.88
N PHE A 3 61.08 41.60 18.61
CA PHE A 3 60.32 40.37 18.87
C PHE A 3 59.41 40.50 20.11
N PHE A 4 59.85 41.25 21.13
CA PHE A 4 59.05 41.52 22.34
C PHE A 4 57.90 42.51 22.09
N GLY A 5 58.03 43.44 21.15
CA GLY A 5 56.95 44.38 20.79
C GLY A 5 55.78 43.74 20.05
N ARG A 6 56.02 42.63 19.32
CA ARG A 6 54.94 41.85 18.70
C ARG A 6 54.25 40.94 19.70
N LEU A 7 54.97 40.35 20.66
CA LEU A 7 54.34 39.50 21.68
C LEU A 7 53.43 40.30 22.62
N VAL A 8 53.79 41.54 22.98
CA VAL A 8 52.95 42.40 23.84
C VAL A 8 51.71 42.93 23.10
N ASN A 9 51.80 43.20 21.79
CA ASN A 9 50.64 43.57 20.99
C ASN A 9 49.71 42.38 20.69
N THR A 10 50.26 41.16 20.57
CA THR A 10 49.45 39.94 20.47
C THR A 10 48.83 39.55 21.82
N ILE A 11 49.47 39.83 22.96
CA ILE A 11 48.90 39.55 24.29
C ILE A 11 47.80 40.56 24.65
N ASN A 12 47.92 41.83 24.24
CA ASN A 12 46.83 42.81 24.37
C ASN A 12 45.64 42.51 23.43
N SER A 13 45.89 42.02 22.21
CA SER A 13 44.80 41.58 21.34
C SER A 13 44.16 40.26 21.79
N VAL A 14 44.92 39.38 22.45
CA VAL A 14 44.42 38.12 23.03
C VAL A 14 43.64 38.35 24.33
N THR A 15 43.94 39.37 25.14
CA THR A 15 43.10 39.74 26.30
C THR A 15 41.78 40.41 25.91
N HIS A 16 41.74 41.12 24.78
CA HIS A 16 40.49 41.58 24.17
C HIS A 16 39.70 40.48 23.44
N MET A 17 40.34 39.39 23.00
CA MET A 17 39.64 38.24 22.41
C MET A 17 38.82 37.40 23.42
N PHE A 18 39.10 37.49 24.72
CA PHE A 18 38.44 36.69 25.76
C PHE A 18 37.38 37.41 26.59
N THR A 19 37.02 38.64 26.23
CA THR A 19 35.98 39.39 26.95
C THR A 19 34.86 39.77 25.99
N ASN A 20 33.81 38.92 25.92
CA ASN A 20 32.55 39.32 25.30
C ASN A 20 32.09 40.64 25.97
N PRO A 21 32.01 41.77 25.24
CA PRO A 21 31.68 43.08 25.81
C PRO A 21 30.26 43.13 26.39
N TYR A 22 29.42 42.17 26.06
CA TYR A 22 28.05 42.02 26.55
C TYR A 22 27.90 40.90 27.59
N ARG A 23 29.01 40.41 28.15
CA ARG A 23 28.98 39.43 29.23
C ARG A 23 28.58 40.10 30.53
N VAL A 24 27.47 39.64 31.10
CA VAL A 24 26.96 40.12 32.38
C VAL A 24 27.87 39.67 33.51
N LYS A 25 28.32 40.62 34.34
CA LYS A 25 29.19 40.37 35.49
C LYS A 25 28.64 41.04 36.75
N GLU A 26 28.69 40.33 37.87
CA GLU A 26 28.45 40.93 39.17
C GLU A 26 29.66 41.78 39.58
N VAL A 27 29.43 43.03 39.96
CA VAL A 27 30.44 44.02 40.31
C VAL A 27 30.02 44.82 41.55
N PRO A 28 30.95 45.18 42.46
CA PRO A 28 30.64 46.05 43.59
C PRO A 28 30.27 47.45 43.12
N ALA A 29 29.15 48.00 43.59
CA ALA A 29 28.71 49.35 43.22
C ALA A 29 29.72 50.44 43.61
N THR A 30 30.53 50.19 44.65
CA THR A 30 31.60 51.09 45.13
C THR A 30 32.74 51.26 44.13
N GLU A 31 32.99 50.28 43.24
CA GLU A 31 34.04 50.36 42.21
C GLU A 31 33.76 51.50 41.20
N TYR A 32 32.51 51.90 41.09
CA TYR A 32 32.02 52.91 40.15
C TYR A 32 31.81 54.30 40.75
N ALA A 33 32.11 54.48 42.05
CA ALA A 33 32.00 55.78 42.71
C ALA A 33 32.95 56.83 42.11
N ALA A 34 34.06 56.40 41.50
CA ALA A 34 35.05 57.25 40.85
C ALA A 34 34.75 57.54 39.36
N HIS A 35 33.74 56.89 38.77
CA HIS A 35 33.39 57.01 37.36
C HIS A 35 32.35 58.10 37.12
N THR A 36 32.39 58.73 35.93
CA THR A 36 31.43 59.79 35.61
C THR A 36 30.10 59.18 35.18
N CYS A 37 29.03 59.41 35.94
CA CYS A 37 27.68 59.02 35.56
C CYS A 37 27.18 59.89 34.40
N LEU A 38 26.87 59.28 33.24
CA LEU A 38 26.39 60.00 32.06
C LEU A 38 24.86 60.05 31.99
N ARG A 39 24.19 58.93 32.26
CA ARG A 39 22.73 58.80 32.24
C ARG A 39 22.25 57.80 33.28
N LYS A 40 21.07 58.03 33.84
CA LYS A 40 20.43 57.14 34.82
C LYS A 40 18.93 57.10 34.55
N GLU A 41 18.41 55.91 34.31
CA GLU A 41 16.98 55.66 34.10
C GLU A 41 16.55 54.47 34.96
N GLY A 42 15.67 54.73 35.93
CA GLY A 42 15.32 53.74 36.95
C GLY A 42 16.55 53.24 37.70
N ARG A 43 16.78 51.92 37.65
CA ARG A 43 17.94 51.24 38.28
C ARG A 43 19.09 50.95 37.31
N VAL A 44 18.97 51.38 36.04
CA VAL A 44 20.00 51.22 35.02
C VAL A 44 20.81 52.52 34.92
N VAL A 45 22.14 52.42 34.99
CA VAL A 45 23.05 53.58 35.00
C VAL A 45 24.18 53.37 34.00
N LEU A 46 24.46 54.38 33.19
CA LEU A 46 25.58 54.41 32.26
C LEU A 46 26.73 55.24 32.83
N TYR A 47 27.88 54.60 33.02
CA TYR A 47 29.10 55.23 33.51
C TYR A 47 30.14 55.35 32.41
N LYS A 48 30.87 56.47 32.41
CA LYS A 48 32.09 56.67 31.60
C LYS A 48 33.31 56.38 32.47
N ASN A 49 34.09 55.40 32.05
CA ASN A 49 35.40 55.12 32.62
C ASN A 49 36.47 55.92 31.89
N SER A 50 36.88 57.05 32.47
CA SER A 50 37.91 57.93 31.89
C SER A 50 39.29 57.25 31.77
N LEU A 51 39.59 56.25 32.62
CA LEU A 51 40.87 55.55 32.63
C LEU A 51 40.93 54.45 31.55
N ALA A 52 39.85 53.70 31.38
CA ALA A 52 39.77 52.59 30.41
C ALA A 52 39.19 52.98 29.04
N ARG A 53 38.76 54.23 28.86
CA ARG A 53 38.04 54.70 27.65
C ARG A 53 36.84 53.81 27.29
N SER A 54 36.09 53.39 28.30
CA SER A 54 34.92 52.51 28.13
C SER A 54 33.67 53.09 28.76
N TRP A 55 32.53 52.65 28.25
CA TRP A 55 31.18 52.96 28.73
C TRP A 55 30.58 51.68 29.30
N ASP A 56 30.35 51.68 30.60
CA ASP A 56 29.84 50.54 31.36
C ASP A 56 28.39 50.80 31.74
N CYS A 57 27.48 49.89 31.36
CA CYS A 57 26.08 49.94 31.75
C CYS A 57 25.83 49.00 32.93
N LEU A 58 25.31 49.53 34.02
CA LEU A 58 25.08 48.81 35.27
C LEU A 58 23.59 48.73 35.59
N LEU A 59 23.11 47.56 36.02
CA LEU A 59 21.85 47.39 36.71
C LEU A 59 22.12 47.24 38.22
N VAL A 60 21.69 48.20 39.03
CA VAL A 60 21.84 48.13 40.49
C VAL A 60 20.87 47.09 41.05
N ASN A 61 21.38 46.11 41.81
CA ASN A 61 20.57 45.02 42.34
C ASN A 61 19.45 45.59 43.23
N PRO A 62 18.19 45.17 43.00
CA PRO A 62 17.07 45.77 43.70
C PRO A 62 17.01 45.51 45.20
N GLN A 63 17.62 44.42 45.68
CA GLN A 63 17.61 44.00 47.08
C GLN A 63 18.92 44.35 47.82
N SER A 64 20.04 44.46 47.08
CA SER A 64 21.36 44.81 47.63
C SER A 64 22.00 45.95 46.83
N PRO A 65 21.78 47.23 47.20
CA PRO A 65 22.29 48.38 46.45
C PRO A 65 23.84 48.46 46.40
N GLN A 66 24.54 47.62 47.18
CA GLN A 66 26.00 47.48 47.16
C GLN A 66 26.50 46.59 46.01
N VAL A 67 25.61 45.82 45.38
CA VAL A 67 25.92 44.91 44.26
C VAL A 67 25.24 45.44 42.99
N ALA A 68 25.99 45.52 41.91
CA ALA A 68 25.47 45.87 40.60
C ALA A 68 25.85 44.79 39.57
N PHE A 69 25.04 44.66 38.52
CA PHE A 69 25.34 43.80 37.39
C PHE A 69 25.78 44.65 36.20
N ARG A 70 27.02 44.49 35.75
CA ARG A 70 27.51 45.10 34.52
C ARG A 70 26.90 44.36 33.34
N LEU A 71 25.99 45.02 32.61
CA LEU A 71 25.26 44.48 31.48
C LEU A 71 26.09 44.47 30.19
N PHE A 72 26.84 45.55 29.96
CA PHE A 72 27.79 45.65 28.86
C PHE A 72 28.92 46.63 29.19
N GLN A 73 30.02 46.51 28.45
CA GLN A 73 31.18 47.37 28.42
C GLN A 73 31.58 47.63 26.97
N LEU A 74 31.34 48.86 26.49
CA LEU A 74 31.59 49.27 25.11
C LEU A 74 32.65 50.35 25.03
N ASP A 75 33.31 50.46 23.89
CA ASP A 75 34.38 51.42 23.59
C ASP A 75 33.91 52.57 22.68
N ASN A 76 32.65 52.54 22.24
CA ASN A 76 32.00 53.59 21.44
C ASN A 76 30.83 54.24 22.21
N GLU A 77 30.89 55.56 22.37
CA GLU A 77 29.86 56.37 23.05
C GLU A 77 28.49 56.28 22.37
N ALA A 78 28.43 56.33 21.03
CA ALA A 78 27.18 56.35 20.29
C ALA A 78 26.42 55.02 20.44
N ASP A 79 27.14 53.90 20.34
CA ASP A 79 26.58 52.56 20.52
C ASP A 79 26.16 52.32 21.97
N ALA A 80 26.97 52.78 22.94
CA ALA A 80 26.67 52.68 24.36
C ALA A 80 25.40 53.45 24.75
N LEU A 81 25.20 54.66 24.20
CA LEU A 81 23.97 55.44 24.43
C LEU A 81 22.75 54.76 23.81
N LYS A 82 22.86 54.26 22.57
CA LYS A 82 21.78 53.54 21.89
C LYS A 82 21.38 52.26 22.64
N HIS A 83 22.34 51.45 23.07
CA HIS A 83 22.09 50.26 23.87
C HIS A 83 21.58 50.60 25.26
N PHE A 84 22.04 51.69 25.89
CA PHE A 84 21.52 52.14 27.17
C PHE A 84 20.02 52.43 27.09
N GLU A 85 19.56 53.20 26.09
CA GLU A 85 18.13 53.51 25.91
C GLU A 85 17.30 52.23 25.71
N GLN A 86 17.82 51.27 24.94
CA GLN A 86 17.17 49.98 24.72
C GLN A 86 17.06 49.15 26.02
N TYR A 87 18.15 49.04 26.79
CA TYR A 87 18.17 48.24 28.01
C TYR A 87 17.37 48.90 29.13
N ALA A 88 17.49 50.22 29.31
CA ALA A 88 16.76 50.98 30.32
C ALA A 88 15.24 50.90 30.11
N GLY A 89 14.78 51.04 28.86
CA GLY A 89 13.36 50.93 28.51
C GLY A 89 12.81 49.51 28.66
N LYS A 90 13.56 48.49 28.23
CA LYS A 90 13.05 47.11 28.17
C LYS A 90 13.25 46.29 29.45
N LEU A 91 14.28 46.55 30.27
CA LEU A 91 14.57 45.76 31.49
C LEU A 91 13.60 46.04 32.64
N ARG A 92 13.04 47.24 32.69
CA ARG A 92 12.25 47.73 33.83
C ARG A 92 11.13 46.78 34.29
N PRO A 93 10.28 46.23 33.38
CA PRO A 93 9.23 45.31 33.79
C PRO A 93 9.75 44.01 34.43
N PHE A 94 10.98 43.58 34.14
CA PHE A 94 11.48 42.28 34.59
C PHE A 94 12.02 42.28 36.02
N TYR A 95 12.49 43.43 36.53
CA TYR A 95 12.94 43.56 37.92
C TYR A 95 11.91 44.23 38.85
N GLU A 96 10.89 44.91 38.31
CA GLU A 96 9.82 45.52 39.13
C GLU A 96 8.65 44.56 39.40
N SER A 97 8.42 43.59 38.51
CA SER A 97 7.23 42.72 38.60
C SER A 97 7.42 41.45 39.45
N SER A 98 8.66 41.00 39.68
CA SER A 98 8.94 39.80 40.48
C SER A 98 9.60 40.12 41.81
N HIS A 99 9.16 39.44 42.88
CA HIS A 99 9.80 39.52 44.20
C HIS A 99 11.15 38.76 44.26
N GLN A 100 11.40 37.85 43.30
CA GLN A 100 12.67 37.13 43.19
C GLN A 100 13.70 37.99 42.42
N PRO A 101 14.97 38.04 42.87
CA PRO A 101 16.02 38.78 42.18
C PRO A 101 16.35 38.12 40.84
N LEU A 102 16.64 38.93 39.82
CA LEU A 102 17.18 38.43 38.55
C LEU A 102 18.57 37.83 38.81
N SER A 103 18.76 36.56 38.46
CA SER A 103 20.07 35.93 38.54
C SER A 103 21.00 36.45 37.45
N LEU A 104 22.31 36.23 37.60
CA LEU A 104 23.29 36.60 36.59
C LEU A 104 23.03 35.89 35.25
N GLU A 105 22.56 34.64 35.28
CA GLU A 105 22.16 33.89 34.09
C GLU A 105 20.91 34.48 33.42
N ASP A 106 19.90 34.87 34.21
CA ASP A 106 18.69 35.52 33.68
C ASP A 106 19.03 36.83 32.94
N LEU A 107 19.90 37.64 33.55
CA LEU A 107 20.33 38.92 32.97
C LEU A 107 21.17 38.71 31.70
N GLN A 108 22.01 37.67 31.66
CA GLN A 108 22.76 37.32 30.45
C GLN A 108 21.81 36.94 29.32
N GLN A 109 20.83 36.07 29.59
CA GLN A 109 19.83 35.65 28.62
C GLN A 109 18.95 36.81 28.12
N LEU A 110 18.51 37.71 29.03
CA LEU A 110 17.78 38.93 28.65
C LEU A 110 18.64 39.86 27.78
N SER A 111 19.91 40.05 28.15
CA SER A 111 20.88 40.84 27.39
C SER A 111 21.05 40.28 25.97
N ASP A 112 21.20 38.96 25.84
CA ASP A 112 21.33 38.29 24.56
C ASP A 112 20.03 38.36 23.74
N CYS A 113 18.86 38.25 24.38
CA CYS A 113 17.56 38.41 23.73
C CYS A 113 17.37 39.81 23.13
N PHE A 114 17.69 40.87 23.88
CA PHE A 114 17.57 42.24 23.37
C PHE A 114 18.49 42.50 22.17
N ARG A 115 19.65 41.85 22.12
CA ARG A 115 20.60 41.97 21.02
C ARG A 115 20.19 41.18 19.80
N ASN A 116 19.72 39.95 19.99
CA ASN A 116 19.29 39.08 18.90
C ASN A 116 17.98 39.57 18.26
N HIS A 117 17.11 40.21 19.05
CA HIS A 117 15.80 40.68 18.62
C HIS A 117 15.57 42.15 19.03
N PRO A 118 16.23 43.11 18.36
CA PRO A 118 16.11 44.53 18.72
C PRO A 118 14.69 45.08 18.52
N SER A 119 13.93 44.49 17.59
CA SER A 119 12.56 44.84 17.20
C SER A 119 11.49 44.38 18.19
N TRP A 120 11.82 43.48 19.13
CA TRP A 120 10.85 42.90 20.07
C TRP A 120 10.44 43.87 21.18
N SER A 121 9.15 43.93 21.48
CA SER A 121 8.63 44.66 22.65
C SER A 121 8.89 43.90 23.96
N SER A 122 8.70 44.56 25.11
CA SER A 122 8.84 43.90 26.41
C SER A 122 7.88 42.72 26.59
N ALA A 123 6.74 42.70 25.90
CA ALA A 123 5.80 41.58 25.92
C ALA A 123 6.35 40.35 25.16
N HIS A 124 7.02 40.54 24.02
CA HIS A 124 7.69 39.44 23.32
C HIS A 124 8.78 38.81 24.17
N VAL A 125 9.60 39.65 24.81
CA VAL A 125 10.68 39.18 25.70
C VAL A 125 10.12 38.45 26.93
N ALA A 126 8.97 38.89 27.46
CA ALA A 126 8.29 38.22 28.57
C ALA A 126 7.86 36.79 28.22
N VAL A 127 7.34 36.58 27.01
CA VAL A 127 6.99 35.25 26.49
C VAL A 127 8.23 34.40 26.25
N GLU A 128 9.27 34.95 25.62
CA GLU A 128 10.53 34.23 25.35
C GLU A 128 11.10 33.64 26.64
N PHE A 129 11.15 34.46 27.70
CA PHE A 129 11.67 34.05 28.99
C PHE A 129 10.70 33.19 29.82
N GLY A 130 9.40 33.19 29.51
CA GLY A 130 8.39 32.48 30.30
C GLY A 130 8.07 33.15 31.65
N ARG A 131 8.29 34.48 31.78
CA ARG A 131 7.99 35.20 33.04
C ARG A 131 6.57 35.75 33.04
N ARG A 132 5.63 34.95 33.52
CA ARG A 132 4.22 35.34 33.63
C ARG A 132 3.98 36.60 34.49
N GLU A 133 4.75 36.76 35.57
CA GLU A 133 4.58 37.90 36.48
C GLU A 133 4.82 39.25 35.80
N SER A 134 5.64 39.28 34.74
CA SER A 134 5.94 40.49 33.97
C SER A 134 4.70 41.07 33.26
N PHE A 135 3.68 40.26 32.97
CA PHE A 135 2.45 40.73 32.33
C PHE A 135 1.60 41.61 33.24
N ARG A 136 1.82 41.62 34.57
CA ARG A 136 1.14 42.54 35.49
C ARG A 136 1.62 43.99 35.37
N HIS A 137 2.74 44.23 34.70
CA HIS A 137 3.30 45.56 34.57
C HIS A 137 2.62 46.36 33.45
N ASN A 138 2.18 47.59 33.75
CA ASN A 138 1.47 48.46 32.79
C ASN A 138 2.19 48.61 31.44
N HIS A 139 3.53 48.69 31.44
CA HIS A 139 4.30 48.79 30.20
C HIS A 139 4.22 47.52 29.33
N VAL A 140 4.18 46.34 29.95
CA VAL A 140 4.04 45.06 29.22
C VAL A 140 2.59 44.92 28.73
N LEU A 141 1.61 45.28 29.57
CA LEU A 141 0.19 45.34 29.19
C LEU A 141 -0.05 46.25 27.97
N SER A 142 0.58 47.43 27.91
CA SER A 142 0.45 48.30 26.73
C SER A 142 1.03 47.70 25.44
N CYS A 143 1.87 46.68 25.55
CA CYS A 143 2.59 46.05 24.45
C CYS A 143 2.07 44.65 24.09
N VAL A 144 1.05 44.10 24.75
CA VAL A 144 0.60 42.70 24.52
C VAL A 144 0.14 42.43 23.09
N ASN A 145 -0.34 43.47 22.39
CA ASN A 145 -0.78 43.40 20.99
C ASN A 145 0.21 44.03 20.00
N SER A 146 1.41 44.40 20.46
CA SER A 146 2.43 44.98 19.57
C SER A 146 2.92 43.95 18.56
N THR A 147 3.17 44.37 17.33
CA THR A 147 3.79 43.53 16.30
C THR A 147 5.28 43.85 16.16
N ASP A 148 6.12 42.84 16.00
CA ASP A 148 7.54 43.06 15.71
C ASP A 148 7.75 43.66 14.31
N SER A 149 8.88 44.34 14.10
CA SER A 149 9.18 45.03 12.84
C SER A 149 9.80 44.14 11.76
N GLU A 150 10.15 42.88 12.05
CA GLU A 150 10.72 41.96 11.08
C GLU A 150 9.63 41.09 10.45
N GLY A 151 8.81 40.43 11.28
CA GLY A 151 7.79 39.47 10.86
C GLY A 151 6.33 39.92 11.02
N GLY A 152 6.03 40.94 11.82
CA GLY A 152 4.67 41.26 12.24
C GLY A 152 4.10 40.27 13.29
N CYS A 153 4.95 39.42 13.86
CA CYS A 153 4.68 38.52 14.96
C CYS A 153 4.21 39.29 16.21
N THR A 154 3.29 38.70 16.96
CA THR A 154 2.82 39.23 18.24
C THR A 154 3.35 38.36 19.38
N PRO A 155 3.31 38.84 20.65
CA PRO A 155 3.64 38.00 21.80
C PRO A 155 2.81 36.71 21.83
N MET A 156 1.54 36.77 21.41
CA MET A 156 0.67 35.60 21.33
C MET A 156 1.13 34.60 20.26
N HIS A 157 1.55 35.06 19.07
CA HIS A 157 2.17 34.20 18.05
C HIS A 157 3.40 33.46 18.61
N LEU A 158 4.27 34.17 19.33
CA LEU A 158 5.48 33.59 19.92
C LEU A 158 5.13 32.54 20.99
N ALA A 159 4.16 32.81 21.86
CA ALA A 159 3.71 31.88 22.90
C ALA A 159 3.18 30.58 22.29
N CYS A 160 2.39 30.70 21.22
CA CYS A 160 1.85 29.56 20.47
C CYS A 160 2.95 28.69 19.86
N ARG A 161 3.97 29.31 19.24
CA ARG A 161 5.09 28.58 18.63
C ARG A 161 5.97 27.89 19.67
N LYS A 162 6.22 28.53 20.82
CA LYS A 162 7.03 27.98 21.90
C LYS A 162 6.35 26.82 22.62
N GLY A 163 5.02 26.80 22.65
CA GLY A 163 4.29 25.79 23.41
C GLY A 163 4.05 26.17 24.87
N ASP A 164 4.21 27.45 25.23
CA ASP A 164 4.19 27.95 26.61
C ASP A 164 2.76 28.24 27.08
N MET A 165 2.13 27.25 27.72
CA MET A 165 0.72 27.33 28.16
C MET A 165 0.49 28.40 29.23
N GLU A 166 1.44 28.59 30.15
CA GLU A 166 1.30 29.53 31.26
C GLU A 166 1.29 30.97 30.75
N CYS A 167 2.25 31.32 29.88
CA CYS A 167 2.27 32.63 29.26
C CYS A 167 1.08 32.86 28.34
N LEU A 168 0.58 31.82 27.68
CA LEU A 168 -0.61 31.91 26.84
C LEU A 168 -1.88 32.22 27.65
N LEU A 169 -2.07 31.56 28.81
CA LEU A 169 -3.20 31.83 29.70
C LEU A 169 -3.17 33.27 30.23
N GLU A 170 -2.01 33.73 30.69
CA GLU A 170 -1.84 35.10 31.18
C GLU A 170 -2.10 36.14 30.08
N LEU A 171 -1.64 35.88 28.84
CA LEU A 171 -1.93 36.75 27.70
C LEU A 171 -3.44 36.84 27.40
N LEU A 172 -4.17 35.72 27.52
CA LEU A 172 -5.62 35.70 27.37
C LEU A 172 -6.33 36.47 28.50
N GLU A 173 -5.88 36.35 29.75
CA GLU A 173 -6.37 37.15 30.88
C GLU A 173 -6.11 38.65 30.67
N CYS A 174 -4.99 39.00 30.05
CA CYS A 174 -4.65 40.37 29.65
C CYS A 174 -5.43 40.88 28.42
N HIS A 175 -6.43 40.14 27.94
CA HIS A 175 -7.25 40.49 26.77
C HIS A 175 -6.41 40.70 25.49
N ALA A 176 -5.33 39.91 25.32
CA ALA A 176 -4.56 39.91 24.10
C ALA A 176 -5.41 39.41 22.91
N ARG A 177 -5.21 40.03 21.76
CA ARG A 177 -5.97 39.79 20.54
C ARG A 177 -5.47 38.56 19.79
N VAL A 178 -6.39 37.65 19.49
CA VAL A 178 -6.15 36.37 18.80
C VAL A 178 -6.29 36.50 17.28
N ASP A 179 -6.90 37.59 16.80
CA ASP A 179 -7.27 37.85 15.41
C ASP A 179 -6.20 38.57 14.59
N ILE A 180 -5.10 38.99 15.22
CA ILE A 180 -4.00 39.68 14.55
C ILE A 180 -3.20 38.66 13.73
N THR A 181 -2.95 38.97 12.46
CA THR A 181 -2.09 38.19 11.57
C THR A 181 -0.69 38.80 11.45
N ASP A 182 0.31 37.97 11.16
CA ASP A 182 1.65 38.44 10.82
C ASP A 182 1.72 39.01 9.39
N ARG A 183 2.93 39.37 8.91
CA ARG A 183 3.14 39.89 7.53
C ARG A 183 2.85 38.89 6.42
N ASN A 184 2.82 37.60 6.73
CA ASN A 184 2.50 36.52 5.81
C ASN A 184 1.02 36.13 5.89
N GLY A 185 0.19 36.86 6.66
CA GLY A 185 -1.21 36.52 6.88
C GLY A 185 -1.40 35.30 7.79
N GLU A 186 -0.39 34.92 8.56
CA GLU A 186 -0.47 33.76 9.44
C GLU A 186 -1.07 34.13 10.78
N THR A 187 -1.96 33.27 11.26
CA THR A 187 -2.65 33.41 12.55
C THR A 187 -1.92 32.69 13.67
N VAL A 188 -2.38 32.90 14.91
CA VAL A 188 -1.93 32.14 16.09
C VAL A 188 -2.04 30.62 15.91
N PHE A 189 -3.02 30.14 15.14
CA PHE A 189 -3.19 28.71 14.86
C PHE A 189 -2.09 28.18 13.93
N HIS A 190 -1.64 28.96 12.95
CA HIS A 190 -0.48 28.59 12.12
C HIS A 190 0.79 28.48 12.98
N TYR A 191 1.00 29.43 13.89
CA TYR A 191 2.12 29.39 14.83
C TYR A 191 2.03 28.23 15.82
N ALA A 192 0.83 27.91 16.34
CA ALA A 192 0.60 26.76 17.20
C ALA A 192 0.95 25.44 16.49
N VAL A 193 0.57 25.29 15.22
CA VAL A 193 0.93 24.15 14.37
C VAL A 193 2.43 24.06 14.14
N ARG A 194 3.15 25.20 14.03
CA ARG A 194 4.62 25.17 13.96
C ARG A 194 5.26 24.72 15.28
N GLY A 195 4.62 25.00 16.41
CA GLY A 195 4.92 24.39 17.69
C GLY A 195 4.56 22.89 17.74
N ASN A 196 4.81 22.24 18.88
CA ASN A 196 4.52 20.81 19.07
C ASN A 196 3.52 20.55 20.23
N ASN A 197 2.79 21.58 20.67
CA ASN A 197 1.82 21.50 21.76
C ASN A 197 0.35 21.57 21.26
N PRO A 198 -0.36 20.44 21.11
CA PRO A 198 -1.75 20.41 20.64
C PRO A 198 -2.74 21.08 21.59
N GLN A 199 -2.46 21.12 22.90
CA GLN A 199 -3.34 21.71 23.90
C GLN A 199 -3.53 23.23 23.69
N ILE A 200 -2.56 23.90 23.05
CA ILE A 200 -2.70 25.32 22.67
C ILE A 200 -3.86 25.53 21.70
N ILE A 201 -3.98 24.63 20.71
CA ILE A 201 -5.05 24.72 19.71
C ILE A 201 -6.41 24.51 20.39
N GLU A 202 -6.50 23.51 21.27
CA GLU A 202 -7.72 23.23 22.03
C GLU A 202 -8.10 24.39 22.97
N LEU A 203 -7.12 25.09 23.56
CA LEU A 203 -7.36 26.26 24.40
C LEU A 203 -7.89 27.45 23.58
N LEU A 204 -7.21 27.79 22.48
CA LEU A 204 -7.58 28.90 21.59
C LEU A 204 -8.91 28.64 20.87
N GLY A 205 -9.23 27.38 20.58
CA GLY A 205 -10.47 26.95 19.94
C GLY A 205 -11.71 26.97 20.84
N ARG A 206 -11.57 27.19 22.16
CA ARG A 206 -12.74 27.33 23.07
C ARG A 206 -13.54 28.59 22.79
N THR A 207 -12.88 29.64 22.31
CA THR A 207 -13.53 30.88 21.91
C THR A 207 -13.85 30.83 20.42
N PRO A 208 -15.04 31.27 19.98
CA PRO A 208 -15.36 31.33 18.56
C PRO A 208 -14.41 32.32 17.90
N THR A 209 -13.51 31.81 17.05
CA THR A 209 -12.50 32.60 16.37
C THR A 209 -12.57 32.37 14.86
N THR A 210 -12.51 33.45 14.08
CA THR A 210 -12.46 33.39 12.61
C THR A 210 -11.08 32.96 12.08
N GLY A 211 -10.09 32.81 12.97
CA GLY A 211 -8.70 32.52 12.62
C GLY A 211 -8.38 31.06 12.29
N LEU A 212 -9.28 30.11 12.61
CA LEU A 212 -9.07 28.67 12.35
C LEU A 212 -9.02 28.36 10.85
N ASP A 213 -9.97 28.91 10.10
CA ASP A 213 -10.14 28.71 8.66
C ASP A 213 -9.51 29.83 7.81
N HIS A 214 -8.76 30.73 8.46
CA HIS A 214 -8.07 31.82 7.77
C HIS A 214 -6.97 31.30 6.86
N LEU A 215 -6.88 31.85 5.66
CA LEU A 215 -5.85 31.53 4.69
C LEU A 215 -4.70 32.52 4.80
N SER A 216 -3.47 32.01 4.98
CA SER A 216 -2.25 32.82 4.86
C SER A 216 -2.07 33.37 3.45
N HIS A 217 -1.07 34.23 3.24
CA HIS A 217 -0.70 34.72 1.91
C HIS A 217 -0.24 33.60 0.96
N GLU A 218 0.21 32.46 1.49
CA GLU A 218 0.48 31.24 0.71
C GLU A 218 -0.80 30.42 0.39
N GLY A 219 -1.96 30.90 0.85
CA GLY A 219 -3.26 30.26 0.76
C GLY A 219 -3.32 28.93 1.49
N LEU A 220 -2.76 28.87 2.70
CA LEU A 220 -2.83 27.71 3.58
C LEU A 220 -3.63 28.10 4.83
N THR A 221 -4.49 27.20 5.30
CA THR A 221 -5.03 27.28 6.67
C THR A 221 -4.09 26.57 7.65
N ALA A 222 -4.34 26.70 8.96
CA ALA A 222 -3.61 25.94 9.97
C ALA A 222 -3.70 24.41 9.73
N LEU A 223 -4.85 23.92 9.24
CA LEU A 223 -5.05 22.52 8.90
C LEU A 223 -4.21 22.10 7.69
N HIS A 224 -4.13 22.94 6.64
CA HIS A 224 -3.23 22.71 5.50
C HIS A 224 -1.77 22.63 5.94
N LEU A 225 -1.31 23.56 6.79
CA LEU A 225 0.06 23.58 7.31
C LEU A 225 0.37 22.34 8.15
N ALA A 226 -0.57 21.89 8.99
CA ALA A 226 -0.41 20.68 9.80
C ALA A 226 -0.26 19.42 8.93
N CYS A 227 -1.08 19.32 7.88
CA CYS A 227 -0.97 18.27 6.87
C CYS A 227 0.31 18.33 6.05
N GLN A 228 0.83 19.52 5.76
CA GLN A 228 2.10 19.68 5.04
C GLN A 228 3.29 19.24 5.91
N LEU A 229 3.29 19.59 7.19
CA LEU A 229 4.34 19.24 8.15
C LEU A 229 4.24 17.80 8.68
N GLY A 230 3.11 17.13 8.49
CA GLY A 230 2.88 15.76 8.97
C GLY A 230 2.57 15.66 10.46
N LYS A 231 2.03 16.72 11.07
CA LYS A 231 1.74 16.76 12.51
C LYS A 231 0.33 16.23 12.79
N GLU A 232 0.21 14.91 12.94
CA GLU A 232 -1.07 14.24 13.16
C GLU A 232 -1.83 14.75 14.40
N ASP A 233 -1.15 14.91 15.53
CA ASP A 233 -1.79 15.37 16.78
C ASP A 233 -2.38 16.78 16.65
N MET A 234 -1.72 17.63 15.85
CA MET A 234 -2.21 18.98 15.54
C MET A 234 -3.44 18.93 14.63
N VAL A 235 -3.42 18.06 13.61
CA VAL A 235 -4.59 17.82 12.74
C VAL A 235 -5.78 17.37 13.59
N ARG A 236 -5.60 16.39 14.48
CA ARG A 236 -6.66 15.89 15.36
C ARG A 236 -7.21 17.00 16.25
N SER A 237 -6.34 17.83 16.83
CA SER A 237 -6.75 18.93 17.72
C SER A 237 -7.49 20.06 16.98
N LEU A 238 -7.05 20.41 15.77
CA LEU A 238 -7.75 21.35 14.90
C LEU A 238 -9.15 20.84 14.52
N LEU A 239 -9.25 19.56 14.15
CA LEU A 239 -10.53 18.94 13.79
C LEU A 239 -11.49 18.84 14.98
N LYS A 240 -10.98 18.58 16.20
CA LYS A 240 -11.79 18.66 17.44
C LYS A 240 -12.36 20.07 17.67
N CYS A 241 -11.63 21.11 17.27
CA CYS A 241 -12.08 22.51 17.33
C CYS A 241 -12.96 22.90 16.13
N HIS A 242 -13.49 21.94 15.37
CA HIS A 242 -14.33 22.14 14.19
C HIS A 242 -13.68 22.94 13.06
N ALA A 243 -12.36 22.84 12.88
CA ALA A 243 -11.69 23.38 11.70
C ALA A 243 -12.26 22.75 10.41
N SER A 244 -12.54 23.57 9.41
CA SER A 244 -13.23 23.11 8.20
C SER A 244 -12.28 22.37 7.25
N CYS A 245 -12.64 21.13 6.93
CA CYS A 245 -11.98 20.35 5.88
C CYS A 245 -12.30 20.86 4.47
N GLY A 246 -13.35 21.67 4.32
CA GLY A 246 -13.87 22.17 3.04
C GLY A 246 -13.21 23.47 2.55
N VAL A 247 -12.26 24.03 3.30
CA VAL A 247 -11.54 25.23 2.85
C VAL A 247 -10.54 24.83 1.78
N VAL A 248 -10.62 25.50 0.64
CA VAL A 248 -9.72 25.29 -0.48
C VAL A 248 -8.49 26.18 -0.31
N GLY A 249 -7.31 25.56 -0.19
CA GLY A 249 -6.03 26.24 -0.27
C GLY A 249 -5.46 26.32 -1.70
N THR A 250 -4.25 26.85 -1.84
CA THR A 250 -3.54 26.97 -3.15
C THR A 250 -3.30 25.63 -3.84
N LEU A 251 -3.23 24.53 -3.08
CA LEU A 251 -2.98 23.17 -3.56
C LEU A 251 -4.19 22.24 -3.41
N GLY A 252 -5.40 22.82 -3.31
CA GLY A 252 -6.64 22.10 -3.04
C GLY A 252 -6.94 21.98 -1.55
N TYR A 253 -7.81 21.03 -1.19
CA TYR A 253 -8.22 20.79 0.20
C TYR A 253 -7.09 20.20 1.07
N PRO A 254 -7.18 20.25 2.41
CA PRO A 254 -6.15 19.71 3.32
C PRO A 254 -5.79 18.25 3.07
N ILE A 255 -6.77 17.41 2.69
CA ILE A 255 -6.54 16.00 2.34
C ILE A 255 -5.61 15.85 1.11
N HIS A 256 -5.72 16.73 0.12
CA HIS A 256 -4.85 16.71 -1.06
C HIS A 256 -3.40 17.04 -0.68
N ILE A 257 -3.20 17.99 0.24
CA ILE A 257 -1.89 18.31 0.79
C ILE A 257 -1.32 17.13 1.57
N ALA A 258 -2.10 16.53 2.48
CA ALA A 258 -1.67 15.36 3.24
C ALA A 258 -1.17 14.24 2.30
N LEU A 259 -1.90 13.97 1.21
CA LEU A 259 -1.53 12.94 0.23
C LEU A 259 -0.33 13.35 -0.62
N LYS A 260 -0.25 14.63 -1.04
CA LYS A 260 0.90 15.18 -1.77
C LYS A 260 2.19 15.06 -0.95
N PHE A 261 2.15 15.26 0.36
CA PHE A 261 3.31 15.11 1.26
C PHE A 261 3.43 13.72 1.88
N SER A 262 2.57 12.77 1.47
CA SER A 262 2.59 11.37 1.93
C SER A 262 2.38 11.18 3.44
N GLN A 263 1.55 12.03 4.05
CA GLN A 263 1.22 12.04 5.47
C GLN A 263 -0.04 11.21 5.72
N LYS A 264 0.14 9.88 5.86
CA LYS A 264 -0.94 8.91 6.07
C LYS A 264 -1.79 9.23 7.31
N GLY A 265 -1.16 9.48 8.46
CA GLY A 265 -1.86 9.77 9.72
C GLY A 265 -2.74 11.02 9.64
N CYS A 266 -2.25 12.08 8.98
CA CYS A 266 -3.03 13.29 8.73
C CYS A 266 -4.24 13.02 7.81
N ALA A 267 -4.04 12.29 6.72
CA ALA A 267 -5.13 11.92 5.81
C ALA A 267 -6.19 11.05 6.51
N GLN A 268 -5.75 10.09 7.33
CA GLN A 268 -6.63 9.24 8.12
C GLN A 268 -7.44 10.05 9.13
N ALA A 269 -6.80 10.94 9.90
CA ALA A 269 -7.49 11.80 10.87
C ALA A 269 -8.57 12.69 10.22
N ILE A 270 -8.32 13.18 9.00
CA ILE A 270 -9.33 13.94 8.24
C ILE A 270 -10.52 13.05 7.85
N LEU A 271 -10.26 11.85 7.33
CA LEU A 271 -11.30 10.92 6.88
C LEU A 271 -12.14 10.34 8.03
N GLU A 272 -11.56 10.20 9.22
CA GLU A 272 -12.28 9.79 10.44
C GLU A 272 -13.36 10.80 10.85
N VAL A 273 -13.12 12.11 10.61
CA VAL A 273 -14.06 13.19 10.95
C VAL A 273 -15.00 13.49 9.78
N ASP A 274 -14.47 13.55 8.56
CA ASP A 274 -15.23 13.84 7.35
C ASP A 274 -14.88 12.87 6.23
N ALA A 275 -15.61 11.76 6.18
CA ALA A 275 -15.48 10.74 5.13
C ALA A 275 -15.80 11.29 3.73
N SER A 276 -16.54 12.39 3.60
CA SER A 276 -16.90 12.96 2.29
C SER A 276 -15.68 13.50 1.54
N GLN A 277 -14.60 13.83 2.26
CA GLN A 277 -13.34 14.29 1.69
C GLN A 277 -12.71 13.30 0.72
N VAL A 278 -13.02 11.99 0.83
CA VAL A 278 -12.51 10.95 -0.08
C VAL A 278 -12.89 11.18 -1.54
N CYS A 279 -14.02 11.86 -1.78
CA CYS A 279 -14.56 12.18 -3.10
C CYS A 279 -14.33 13.64 -3.50
N SER A 280 -13.68 14.45 -2.66
CA SER A 280 -13.37 15.84 -2.97
C SER A 280 -12.54 15.92 -4.25
N LYS A 281 -12.70 16.98 -5.04
CA LYS A 281 -11.93 17.19 -6.28
C LYS A 281 -11.13 18.48 -6.15
N ASP A 282 -9.83 18.42 -6.40
CA ASP A 282 -8.99 19.61 -6.55
C ASP A 282 -9.50 20.48 -7.72
N LEU A 283 -9.50 21.81 -7.59
CA LEU A 283 -9.90 22.73 -8.65
C LEU A 283 -8.98 22.72 -9.86
N ARG A 284 -7.68 22.42 -9.68
CA ARG A 284 -6.72 22.55 -10.80
C ARG A 284 -6.85 21.44 -11.83
N TYR A 285 -7.11 20.23 -11.38
CA TYR A 285 -7.13 19.03 -12.23
C TYR A 285 -8.43 18.24 -12.11
N GLU A 286 -9.40 18.70 -11.31
CA GLU A 286 -10.61 17.96 -10.94
C GLU A 286 -10.30 16.54 -10.42
N ALA A 287 -9.14 16.39 -9.79
CA ALA A 287 -8.58 15.11 -9.39
C ALA A 287 -8.96 14.79 -7.95
N THR A 288 -9.40 13.55 -7.70
CA THR A 288 -9.73 13.08 -6.35
C THR A 288 -8.47 12.80 -5.51
N PRO A 289 -8.58 12.70 -4.16
CA PRO A 289 -7.53 12.20 -3.28
C PRO A 289 -6.79 10.97 -3.83
N LEU A 290 -7.52 10.02 -4.43
CA LEU A 290 -6.94 8.80 -4.98
C LEU A 290 -5.90 9.06 -6.08
N HIS A 291 -6.08 10.10 -6.90
CA HIS A 291 -5.13 10.50 -7.93
C HIS A 291 -3.83 11.06 -7.34
N TRP A 292 -3.89 11.64 -6.13
CA TRP A 292 -2.75 12.25 -5.45
C TRP A 292 -1.94 11.25 -4.60
N ALA A 293 -2.48 10.05 -4.36
CA ALA A 293 -1.82 9.02 -3.56
C ALA A 293 -0.47 8.60 -4.17
N LYS A 294 0.60 8.73 -3.36
CA LYS A 294 1.98 8.41 -3.78
C LYS A 294 2.47 7.04 -3.31
N LYS A 295 1.86 6.46 -2.27
CA LYS A 295 2.26 5.20 -1.63
C LYS A 295 1.08 4.24 -1.60
N ALA A 296 1.36 2.94 -1.73
CA ALA A 296 0.34 1.89 -1.72
C ALA A 296 -0.53 1.91 -0.46
N GLU A 297 0.04 2.17 0.71
CA GLU A 297 -0.71 2.27 1.97
C GLU A 297 -1.75 3.38 1.97
N MET A 298 -1.46 4.54 1.35
CA MET A 298 -2.43 5.62 1.24
C MET A 298 -3.51 5.29 0.23
N THR A 299 -3.14 4.61 -0.86
CA THR A 299 -4.11 4.12 -1.85
C THR A 299 -5.07 3.12 -1.22
N ARG A 300 -4.57 2.16 -0.41
CA ARG A 300 -5.40 1.22 0.36
C ARG A 300 -6.32 1.94 1.34
N LEU A 301 -5.79 2.87 2.13
CA LEU A 301 -6.57 3.68 3.08
C LEU A 301 -7.75 4.38 2.38
N LEU A 302 -7.50 5.06 1.26
CA LEU A 302 -8.57 5.76 0.53
C LEU A 302 -9.64 4.80 0.00
N LEU A 303 -9.23 3.62 -0.48
CA LEU A 303 -10.16 2.60 -0.97
C LEU A 303 -10.98 1.96 0.16
N GLU A 304 -10.40 1.77 1.34
CA GLU A 304 -11.09 1.30 2.55
C GLU A 304 -12.16 2.29 3.01
N TYR A 305 -11.91 3.60 2.88
CA TYR A 305 -12.90 4.66 3.13
C TYR A 305 -13.89 4.88 1.97
N GLY A 306 -13.95 3.97 0.99
CA GLY A 306 -14.97 3.98 -0.06
C GLY A 306 -14.65 4.83 -1.29
N SER A 307 -13.38 5.16 -1.53
CA SER A 307 -12.97 5.84 -2.76
C SER A 307 -13.33 5.03 -4.01
N LYS A 308 -13.95 5.69 -4.99
CA LYS A 308 -14.27 5.08 -6.28
C LYS A 308 -13.00 5.00 -7.14
N VAL A 309 -12.55 3.78 -7.45
CA VAL A 309 -11.30 3.48 -8.17
C VAL A 309 -11.24 4.12 -9.56
N ASN A 310 -12.36 4.10 -10.27
CA ASN A 310 -12.42 4.41 -11.71
C ASN A 310 -12.90 5.85 -12.01
N VAL A 311 -12.81 6.76 -11.04
CA VAL A 311 -13.11 8.18 -11.28
C VAL A 311 -12.02 8.78 -12.14
N THR A 312 -12.42 9.62 -13.10
CA THR A 312 -11.53 10.38 -13.97
C THR A 312 -11.27 11.79 -13.42
N SER A 313 -10.07 12.29 -13.66
CA SER A 313 -9.71 13.69 -13.50
C SER A 313 -10.27 14.54 -14.65
N GLY A 314 -10.08 15.86 -14.58
CA GLY A 314 -10.39 16.80 -15.65
C GLY A 314 -9.55 16.59 -16.92
N THR A 315 -8.46 15.82 -16.85
CA THR A 315 -7.68 15.38 -18.03
C THR A 315 -8.13 14.02 -18.56
N ALA A 316 -9.28 13.51 -18.09
CA ALA A 316 -9.80 12.16 -18.34
C ALA A 316 -8.93 11.01 -17.77
N ASP A 317 -7.83 11.31 -17.08
CA ASP A 317 -6.96 10.29 -16.50
C ASP A 317 -7.60 9.68 -15.24
N THR A 318 -7.59 8.35 -15.12
CA THR A 318 -7.94 7.66 -13.86
C THR A 318 -6.75 7.63 -12.88
N ALA A 319 -7.00 7.25 -11.62
CA ALA A 319 -5.92 7.04 -10.65
C ALA A 319 -4.86 6.03 -11.14
N LEU A 320 -5.27 5.01 -11.92
CA LEU A 320 -4.36 4.04 -12.53
C LEU A 320 -3.46 4.71 -13.58
N HIS A 321 -4.00 5.61 -14.42
CA HIS A 321 -3.19 6.38 -15.37
C HIS A 321 -2.11 7.19 -14.65
N ILE A 322 -2.46 7.87 -13.56
CA ILE A 322 -1.49 8.68 -12.79
C ILE A 322 -0.44 7.79 -12.11
N ALA A 323 -0.83 6.66 -11.51
CA ALA A 323 0.09 5.71 -10.90
C ALA A 323 1.09 5.17 -11.94
N VAL A 324 0.59 4.78 -13.11
CA VAL A 324 1.42 4.32 -14.23
C VAL A 324 2.32 5.45 -14.72
N LYS A 325 1.79 6.64 -15.06
CA LYS A 325 2.54 7.83 -15.57
C LYS A 325 3.69 8.27 -14.67
N ARG A 326 3.62 7.93 -13.38
CA ARG A 326 4.61 8.28 -12.36
C ARG A 326 5.49 7.10 -11.93
N GLY A 327 5.38 5.94 -12.58
CA GLY A 327 6.15 4.74 -12.26
C GLY A 327 5.86 4.15 -10.87
N ARG A 328 4.67 4.38 -10.31
CA ARG A 328 4.29 3.92 -8.95
C ARG A 328 3.71 2.51 -9.01
N PHE A 329 4.55 1.50 -9.19
CA PHE A 329 4.15 0.09 -9.34
C PHE A 329 3.23 -0.40 -8.21
N ASP A 330 3.62 -0.22 -6.95
CA ASP A 330 2.81 -0.70 -5.82
C ASP A 330 1.43 -0.04 -5.77
N CYS A 331 1.33 1.25 -6.13
CA CYS A 331 0.03 1.93 -6.21
C CYS A 331 -0.82 1.37 -7.34
N ALA A 332 -0.22 1.10 -8.51
CA ALA A 332 -0.90 0.49 -9.63
C ALA A 332 -1.41 -0.91 -9.27
N MET A 333 -0.61 -1.73 -8.58
CA MET A 333 -1.03 -3.04 -8.09
C MET A 333 -2.23 -2.96 -7.14
N VAL A 334 -2.22 -2.04 -6.17
CA VAL A 334 -3.39 -1.82 -5.30
C VAL A 334 -4.62 -1.42 -6.13
N LEU A 335 -4.48 -0.54 -7.12
CA LEU A 335 -5.61 -0.12 -7.96
C LEU A 335 -6.14 -1.29 -8.82
N LEU A 336 -5.26 -2.05 -9.48
CA LEU A 336 -5.61 -3.20 -10.30
C LEU A 336 -6.34 -4.28 -9.48
N THR A 337 -5.83 -4.57 -8.29
CA THR A 337 -6.42 -5.55 -7.37
C THR A 337 -7.72 -5.08 -6.75
N HIS A 338 -8.05 -3.79 -6.83
CA HIS A 338 -9.36 -3.23 -6.45
C HIS A 338 -10.29 -3.00 -7.65
N GLY A 339 -9.97 -3.54 -8.84
CA GLY A 339 -10.83 -3.49 -10.01
C GLY A 339 -10.68 -2.22 -10.87
N ALA A 340 -9.48 -1.63 -10.90
CA ALA A 340 -9.19 -0.54 -11.82
C ALA A 340 -9.35 -0.98 -13.29
N HIS A 341 -10.00 -0.16 -14.09
CA HIS A 341 -10.18 -0.42 -15.53
C HIS A 341 -8.86 -0.26 -16.27
N THR A 342 -8.28 -1.38 -16.72
CA THR A 342 -7.04 -1.46 -17.50
C THR A 342 -7.15 -0.90 -18.92
N ASN A 343 -8.38 -0.83 -19.46
CA ASN A 343 -8.67 -0.40 -20.82
C ASN A 343 -9.36 0.98 -20.89
N ALA A 344 -9.44 1.71 -19.76
CA ALA A 344 -9.97 3.06 -19.76
C ALA A 344 -9.09 3.98 -20.62
N LYS A 345 -9.70 4.83 -21.46
CA LYS A 345 -9.00 5.84 -22.24
C LYS A 345 -8.87 7.13 -21.43
N GLY A 346 -7.64 7.56 -21.18
CA GLY A 346 -7.33 8.81 -20.49
C GLY A 346 -7.00 9.93 -21.48
N GLN A 347 -6.02 10.75 -21.11
CA GLN A 347 -5.55 11.86 -21.95
C GLN A 347 -5.04 11.36 -23.32
N ASP A 348 -5.50 12.02 -24.40
CA ASP A 348 -5.21 11.69 -25.81
C ASP A 348 -5.61 10.25 -26.21
N GLY A 349 -6.62 9.69 -25.54
CA GLY A 349 -7.09 8.33 -25.79
C GLY A 349 -6.15 7.23 -25.32
N ASN A 350 -5.06 7.59 -24.62
CA ASN A 350 -4.08 6.63 -24.14
C ASN A 350 -4.67 5.80 -22.99
N THR A 351 -4.58 4.48 -23.11
CA THR A 351 -4.85 3.56 -22.00
C THR A 351 -3.66 3.53 -21.02
N PRO A 352 -3.84 2.99 -19.79
CA PRO A 352 -2.72 2.73 -18.88
C PRO A 352 -1.59 1.95 -19.53
N LEU A 353 -1.91 1.01 -20.44
CA LEU A 353 -0.89 0.23 -21.16
C LEU A 353 -0.03 1.09 -22.09
N HIS A 354 -0.63 2.06 -22.81
CA HIS A 354 0.13 3.03 -23.60
C HIS A 354 1.13 3.80 -22.73
N LEU A 355 0.68 4.27 -21.57
CA LEU A 355 1.51 5.03 -20.63
C LEU A 355 2.65 4.17 -20.05
N ALA A 356 2.39 2.89 -19.79
CA ALA A 356 3.40 1.95 -19.30
C ALA A 356 4.45 1.65 -20.37
N MET A 357 4.04 1.43 -21.62
CA MET A 357 4.93 1.23 -22.78
C MET A 357 5.83 2.44 -23.03
N LYS A 358 5.28 3.66 -22.92
CA LYS A 358 6.04 4.90 -23.08
C LYS A 358 7.13 5.08 -22.02
N GLN A 359 6.94 4.52 -20.82
CA GLN A 359 7.90 4.60 -19.71
C GLN A 359 8.92 3.46 -19.67
N ASP A 360 8.79 2.46 -20.54
CA ASP A 360 9.69 1.29 -20.59
C ASP A 360 9.77 0.48 -19.26
N HIS A 361 8.69 0.49 -18.48
CA HIS A 361 8.61 -0.22 -17.20
C HIS A 361 8.01 -1.63 -17.37
N LEU A 362 8.87 -2.64 -17.50
CA LEU A 362 8.47 -4.02 -17.83
C LEU A 362 7.49 -4.65 -16.84
N ASP A 363 7.73 -4.55 -15.52
CA ASP A 363 6.83 -5.16 -14.53
C ASP A 363 5.44 -4.53 -14.56
N MET A 364 5.36 -3.21 -14.73
CA MET A 364 4.08 -2.50 -14.91
C MET A 364 3.34 -2.97 -16.16
N ILE A 365 4.06 -3.16 -17.27
CA ILE A 365 3.50 -3.65 -18.54
C ILE A 365 2.93 -5.05 -18.35
N LYS A 366 3.72 -5.97 -17.77
CA LYS A 366 3.29 -7.34 -17.46
C LYS A 366 2.06 -7.33 -16.54
N ALA A 367 2.06 -6.50 -15.50
CA ALA A 367 0.94 -6.38 -14.58
C ALA A 367 -0.33 -5.94 -15.31
N ILE A 368 -0.30 -4.87 -16.10
CA ILE A 368 -1.48 -4.39 -16.82
C ILE A 368 -2.02 -5.45 -17.77
N VAL A 369 -1.15 -6.16 -18.52
CA VAL A 369 -1.57 -7.23 -19.45
C VAL A 369 -2.16 -8.43 -18.70
N VAL A 370 -1.55 -8.88 -17.60
CA VAL A 370 -2.06 -9.97 -16.75
C VAL A 370 -3.46 -9.64 -16.21
N PHE A 371 -3.71 -8.38 -15.87
CA PHE A 371 -5.02 -7.89 -15.43
C PHE A 371 -5.98 -7.53 -16.59
N GLY A 372 -5.70 -7.97 -17.81
CA GLY A 372 -6.61 -7.85 -18.96
C GLY A 372 -6.47 -6.56 -19.78
N GLY A 373 -5.32 -5.89 -19.69
CA GLY A 373 -4.98 -4.77 -20.56
C GLY A 373 -4.88 -5.20 -22.02
N ASP A 374 -5.66 -4.56 -22.87
CA ASP A 374 -5.75 -4.83 -24.30
C ASP A 374 -4.63 -4.11 -25.06
N VAL A 375 -3.89 -4.86 -25.87
CA VAL A 375 -2.76 -4.39 -26.68
C VAL A 375 -3.19 -3.84 -28.04
N GLU A 376 -4.46 -3.96 -28.42
CA GLU A 376 -4.98 -3.57 -29.73
C GLU A 376 -5.79 -2.27 -29.71
N ILE A 377 -6.14 -1.74 -28.53
CA ILE A 377 -6.90 -0.49 -28.42
C ILE A 377 -6.04 0.67 -28.93
N PRO A 378 -6.41 1.38 -30.01
CA PRO A 378 -5.66 2.54 -30.45
C PRO A 378 -5.99 3.78 -29.59
N ASN A 379 -4.99 4.64 -29.39
CA ASN A 379 -5.16 5.99 -28.84
C ASN A 379 -5.79 6.94 -29.89
N ASP A 380 -5.96 8.22 -29.55
CA ASP A 380 -6.60 9.20 -30.46
C ASP A 380 -5.76 9.50 -31.72
N LEU A 381 -4.48 9.12 -31.72
CA LEU A 381 -3.58 9.20 -32.88
C LEU A 381 -3.61 7.92 -33.75
N GLY A 382 -4.42 6.93 -33.41
CA GLY A 382 -4.46 5.63 -34.08
C GLY A 382 -3.28 4.71 -33.72
N GLU A 383 -2.46 5.06 -32.73
CA GLU A 383 -1.34 4.23 -32.30
C GLU A 383 -1.83 3.18 -31.30
N THR A 384 -1.51 1.91 -31.54
CA THR A 384 -1.67 0.86 -30.52
C THR A 384 -0.54 0.94 -29.48
N PRO A 385 -0.71 0.39 -28.26
CA PRO A 385 0.37 0.30 -27.27
C PRO A 385 1.64 -0.31 -27.85
N GLY A 386 1.49 -1.30 -28.74
CA GLY A 386 2.63 -1.94 -29.40
C GLY A 386 3.38 -1.03 -30.37
N LEU A 387 2.65 -0.26 -31.19
CA LEU A 387 3.27 0.71 -32.08
C LEU A 387 4.00 1.80 -31.29
N LEU A 388 3.38 2.26 -30.19
CA LEU A 388 3.98 3.24 -29.30
C LEU A 388 5.27 2.71 -28.66
N ALA A 389 5.31 1.44 -28.25
CA ALA A 389 6.51 0.78 -27.74
C ALA A 389 7.60 0.70 -28.83
N ALA A 390 7.25 0.28 -30.05
CA ALA A 390 8.19 0.19 -31.16
C ALA A 390 8.84 1.53 -31.53
N ARG A 391 8.08 2.64 -31.40
CA ARG A 391 8.54 4.02 -31.66
C ARG A 391 9.29 4.65 -30.50
N SER A 392 8.84 4.42 -29.27
CA SER A 392 9.33 5.14 -28.07
C SER A 392 10.43 4.39 -27.33
N SER A 393 10.47 3.06 -27.41
CA SER A 393 11.44 2.24 -26.69
C SER A 393 12.84 2.40 -27.27
N LYS A 394 13.70 3.14 -26.56
CA LYS A 394 15.15 3.25 -26.81
C LYS A 394 15.99 2.40 -25.85
N GLY A 395 15.36 1.72 -24.88
CA GLY A 395 16.03 0.98 -23.80
C GLY A 395 16.31 -0.49 -24.10
N ALA A 396 16.99 -1.16 -23.15
CA ALA A 396 17.37 -2.57 -23.22
C ALA A 396 16.16 -3.53 -23.27
N ASN A 397 15.00 -3.08 -22.80
CA ASN A 397 13.78 -3.87 -22.74
C ASN A 397 13.02 -3.93 -24.07
N ARG A 398 13.46 -3.18 -25.10
CA ARG A 398 12.81 -3.15 -26.42
C ARG A 398 12.55 -4.54 -27.01
N LYS A 399 13.54 -5.43 -26.94
CA LYS A 399 13.42 -6.78 -27.48
C LYS A 399 12.37 -7.59 -26.72
N VAL A 400 12.35 -7.47 -25.39
CA VAL A 400 11.36 -8.13 -24.53
C VAL A 400 9.96 -7.56 -24.80
N LEU A 401 9.81 -6.24 -24.95
CA LEU A 401 8.53 -5.61 -25.28
C LEU A 401 8.01 -6.01 -26.65
N LEU A 402 8.87 -6.08 -27.68
CA LEU A 402 8.48 -6.52 -29.01
C LEU A 402 8.12 -8.01 -29.04
N ASP A 403 8.84 -8.85 -28.32
CA ASP A 403 8.52 -10.27 -28.14
C ASP A 403 7.19 -10.45 -27.38
N LEU A 404 6.96 -9.61 -26.37
CA LEU A 404 5.72 -9.54 -25.59
C LEU A 404 4.53 -9.18 -26.47
N LEU A 405 4.68 -8.23 -27.39
CA LEU A 405 3.66 -7.84 -28.37
C LEU A 405 3.43 -8.91 -29.43
N GLN A 406 4.51 -9.57 -29.89
CA GLN A 406 4.42 -10.68 -30.84
C GLN A 406 3.73 -11.91 -30.23
N THR A 407 3.88 -12.13 -28.92
CA THR A 407 3.23 -13.20 -28.17
C THR A 407 1.75 -12.92 -27.88
N VAL A 408 1.35 -11.64 -27.80
CA VAL A 408 -0.05 -11.24 -27.55
C VAL A 408 -0.82 -10.98 -28.87
N GLY A 409 -0.17 -11.04 -30.03
CA GLY A 409 -0.83 -11.17 -31.33
C GLY A 409 -0.94 -9.89 -32.17
N THR A 410 0.01 -8.96 -32.09
CA THR A 410 0.02 -7.80 -33.01
C THR A 410 0.48 -8.24 -34.40
N GLU A 411 -0.37 -8.14 -35.43
CA GLU A 411 0.06 -8.21 -36.83
C GLU A 411 1.14 -7.14 -37.08
N ARG A 412 2.20 -7.49 -37.81
CA ARG A 412 3.27 -6.55 -38.20
C ARG A 412 2.68 -5.46 -39.11
N CYS A 413 2.24 -4.34 -38.55
CA CYS A 413 1.86 -3.18 -39.32
C CYS A 413 3.11 -2.33 -39.60
N HIS A 414 3.59 -2.40 -40.84
CA HIS A 414 4.50 -1.38 -41.37
C HIS A 414 3.83 0.00 -41.34
N PRO A 415 4.58 1.09 -41.11
CA PRO A 415 4.02 2.44 -41.16
C PRO A 415 3.42 2.72 -42.56
N PRO A 416 2.33 3.49 -42.65
CA PRO A 416 1.72 3.83 -43.93
C PRO A 416 2.71 4.63 -44.78
N ASN A 417 2.95 4.14 -46.00
CA ASN A 417 3.73 4.83 -47.02
C ASN A 417 2.92 6.02 -47.54
N PRO A 418 3.46 7.26 -47.59
CA PRO A 418 2.71 8.44 -48.00
C PRO A 418 2.29 8.49 -49.48
N ASP A 419 2.68 7.51 -50.30
CA ASP A 419 2.38 7.47 -51.73
C ASP A 419 1.49 6.27 -52.11
N SER A 420 0.17 6.38 -51.89
CA SER A 420 -0.82 5.63 -52.69
C SER A 420 -2.18 6.36 -52.70
N PRO A 421 -2.87 6.39 -53.85
CA PRO A 421 -3.98 7.32 -54.06
C PRO A 421 -5.26 6.86 -53.37
N SER A 422 -5.97 7.83 -52.82
CA SER A 422 -7.30 7.74 -52.23
C SER A 422 -8.34 7.11 -53.16
N LEU A 423 -9.18 6.20 -52.63
CA LEU A 423 -10.51 5.95 -53.19
C LEU A 423 -11.58 5.81 -52.11
N ALA A 424 -12.69 6.48 -52.40
CA ALA A 424 -13.83 6.71 -51.55
C ALA A 424 -14.84 5.54 -51.53
N SER A 425 -15.67 5.56 -50.49
CA SER A 425 -17.04 5.01 -50.34
C SER A 425 -17.71 4.35 -51.55
N SER A 426 -18.28 3.14 -51.36
CA SER A 426 -19.64 2.80 -51.83
C SER A 426 -20.12 1.44 -51.32
N ALA A 427 -21.45 1.31 -51.22
CA ALA A 427 -22.20 0.21 -50.65
C ALA A 427 -22.75 -0.77 -51.72
N ALA A 428 -23.00 -2.01 -51.27
CA ALA A 428 -23.98 -3.03 -51.72
C ALA A 428 -23.92 -3.62 -53.16
N SER A 429 -23.79 -4.97 -53.26
CA SER A 429 -24.76 -5.90 -53.91
C SER A 429 -24.22 -7.35 -54.07
N PHE A 430 -25.10 -8.33 -53.88
CA PHE A 430 -24.95 -9.79 -54.09
C PHE A 430 -25.24 -10.19 -55.55
N LEU A 431 -24.55 -11.20 -56.11
CA LEU A 431 -25.10 -12.41 -56.80
C LEU A 431 -24.03 -13.31 -57.46
N GLU A 432 -24.47 -14.54 -57.79
CA GLU A 432 -23.78 -15.84 -57.99
C GLU A 432 -22.86 -16.04 -59.23
N GLY A 433 -21.95 -17.04 -59.12
CA GLY A 433 -21.26 -17.70 -60.25
C GLY A 433 -20.24 -18.78 -59.81
N GLN A 434 -20.39 -20.02 -60.30
CA GLN A 434 -19.63 -21.25 -59.96
C GLN A 434 -18.42 -21.51 -60.92
N PRO A 435 -17.57 -22.56 -60.76
CA PRO A 435 -16.13 -22.41 -60.52
C PRO A 435 -15.20 -22.92 -61.65
N SER A 436 -13.96 -22.43 -61.71
CA SER A 436 -12.87 -23.07 -62.48
C SER A 436 -11.45 -22.86 -61.92
N SER A 437 -10.77 -24.00 -61.77
CA SER A 437 -9.33 -24.31 -61.75
C SER A 437 -8.38 -23.71 -60.69
N ARG A 438 -8.16 -24.54 -59.66
CA ARG A 438 -6.89 -24.90 -58.97
C ARG A 438 -5.65 -24.03 -59.25
N SER A 439 -5.26 -23.27 -58.22
CA SER A 439 -3.85 -23.08 -57.85
C SER A 439 -3.72 -22.94 -56.32
N SER A 440 -2.97 -23.85 -55.69
CA SER A 440 -2.26 -23.69 -54.41
C SER A 440 -3.04 -23.10 -53.21
N PHE A 441 -3.67 -23.96 -52.42
CA PHE A 441 -4.06 -23.66 -51.03
C PHE A 441 -2.82 -23.58 -50.15
N ASN A 442 -2.43 -22.36 -49.73
CA ASN A 442 -1.64 -22.08 -48.52
C ASN A 442 -1.57 -20.56 -48.33
N SER A 443 -2.60 -20.00 -47.70
CA SER A 443 -2.62 -18.66 -47.09
C SER A 443 -4.06 -18.30 -46.75
N LEU A 444 -4.63 -18.95 -45.74
CA LEU A 444 -5.78 -18.42 -45.00
C LEU A 444 -5.22 -17.90 -43.68
N GLY A 445 -5.03 -16.58 -43.64
CA GLY A 445 -4.39 -15.86 -42.55
C GLY A 445 -5.33 -15.68 -41.36
N TYR A 446 -4.71 -15.37 -40.22
CA TYR A 446 -5.23 -15.03 -38.88
C TYR A 446 -6.45 -14.09 -38.80
N LYS A 447 -6.91 -13.51 -39.93
CA LYS A 447 -8.07 -12.63 -40.01
C LYS A 447 -9.41 -13.29 -39.69
N ASP A 448 -9.50 -14.62 -39.65
CA ASP A 448 -10.74 -15.30 -39.29
C ASP A 448 -10.87 -15.62 -37.78
N LEU A 449 -9.78 -15.72 -36.99
CA LEU A 449 -9.91 -16.18 -35.59
C LEU A 449 -10.06 -15.07 -34.54
N LEU A 450 -9.44 -13.90 -34.78
CA LEU A 450 -9.69 -12.71 -33.94
C LEU A 450 -11.09 -12.13 -34.23
N TYR A 451 -11.53 -12.18 -35.49
CA TYR A 451 -12.89 -11.86 -35.88
C TYR A 451 -13.87 -12.83 -35.20
N VAL A 452 -13.56 -14.12 -35.10
CA VAL A 452 -14.41 -15.09 -34.38
C VAL A 452 -14.51 -14.79 -32.88
N SER A 453 -13.48 -14.30 -32.16
CA SER A 453 -13.65 -14.00 -30.72
C SER A 453 -14.46 -12.73 -30.40
N ALA A 454 -14.34 -11.67 -31.21
CA ALA A 454 -15.11 -10.43 -31.03
C ALA A 454 -16.48 -10.48 -31.72
N THR A 455 -16.63 -11.23 -32.81
CA THR A 455 -17.90 -11.41 -33.52
C THR A 455 -18.66 -12.67 -33.12
N LEU A 456 -18.10 -13.70 -32.46
CA LEU A 456 -18.92 -14.74 -31.80
C LEU A 456 -19.78 -14.14 -30.68
N GLY A 457 -19.31 -13.08 -30.02
CA GLY A 457 -20.13 -12.33 -29.05
C GLY A 457 -21.32 -11.59 -29.69
N GLN A 458 -21.30 -11.35 -31.00
CA GLN A 458 -22.38 -10.67 -31.74
C GLN A 458 -23.15 -11.58 -32.72
N PHE A 459 -22.57 -12.70 -33.18
CA PHE A 459 -23.21 -13.70 -34.05
C PHE A 459 -23.76 -14.92 -33.27
N LEU A 460 -23.41 -15.12 -31.99
CA LEU A 460 -24.12 -16.05 -31.09
C LEU A 460 -25.28 -15.39 -30.32
N LYS A 461 -25.69 -14.17 -30.70
CA LYS A 461 -27.08 -13.74 -30.48
C LYS A 461 -27.96 -14.48 -31.49
N ALA A 462 -28.29 -15.73 -31.19
CA ALA A 462 -29.56 -16.26 -31.65
C ALA A 462 -30.68 -15.39 -31.04
N PRO A 463 -31.75 -15.05 -31.79
CA PRO A 463 -32.83 -14.22 -31.29
C PRO A 463 -33.47 -14.88 -30.07
N ASP A 464 -34.02 -14.07 -29.17
CA ASP A 464 -34.83 -14.50 -28.04
C ASP A 464 -35.74 -15.68 -28.42
N VAL A 465 -35.36 -16.89 -28.01
CA VAL A 465 -36.25 -18.04 -27.94
C VAL A 465 -36.29 -18.45 -26.49
N VAL A 466 -37.31 -17.92 -25.83
CA VAL A 466 -37.93 -18.51 -24.66
C VAL A 466 -38.20 -19.98 -24.98
N ASP A 467 -37.39 -20.87 -24.40
CA ASP A 467 -37.83 -22.10 -23.72
C ASP A 467 -36.61 -23.00 -23.42
N SER A 468 -36.44 -23.37 -22.15
CA SER A 468 -35.70 -24.58 -21.79
C SER A 468 -36.45 -25.78 -22.39
N PRO A 469 -35.80 -26.69 -23.13
CA PRO A 469 -35.40 -27.98 -22.55
C PRO A 469 -34.12 -28.56 -23.22
N SER A 470 -33.15 -29.21 -22.58
CA SER A 470 -33.24 -30.44 -21.78
C SER A 470 -31.84 -30.79 -21.25
N GLU A 471 -31.73 -31.24 -19.99
CA GLU A 471 -30.61 -32.08 -19.50
C GLU A 471 -30.64 -33.45 -20.25
N GLY A 472 -30.52 -33.43 -21.57
CA GLY A 472 -30.61 -34.59 -22.45
C GLY A 472 -29.34 -35.43 -22.38
N ARG A 473 -29.36 -36.50 -21.56
CA ARG A 473 -28.51 -37.71 -21.65
C ARG A 473 -27.01 -37.48 -21.96
N ARG A 474 -26.30 -36.64 -21.21
CA ARG A 474 -24.84 -36.81 -21.13
C ARG A 474 -24.53 -38.07 -20.34
N ILE A 475 -23.84 -39.03 -20.94
CA ILE A 475 -23.51 -40.34 -20.33
C ILE A 475 -22.24 -40.23 -19.46
N HIS A 476 -21.44 -39.17 -19.70
CA HIS A 476 -20.13 -39.02 -19.08
C HIS A 476 -20.02 -37.76 -18.23
N ASP A 477 -19.38 -37.92 -17.07
CA ASP A 477 -19.04 -36.86 -16.14
C ASP A 477 -17.61 -36.34 -16.44
N ARG A 478 -17.38 -35.07 -16.12
CA ARG A 478 -16.09 -34.41 -16.29
C ARG A 478 -15.52 -34.01 -14.94
N LEU A 479 -14.26 -34.33 -14.72
CA LEU A 479 -13.54 -34.06 -13.48
C LEU A 479 -12.50 -32.95 -13.67
N LEU A 480 -12.54 -31.96 -12.80
CA LEU A 480 -11.49 -30.95 -12.61
C LEU A 480 -10.77 -31.19 -11.29
N CYS A 481 -9.44 -31.24 -11.32
CA CYS A 481 -8.58 -31.39 -10.16
C CYS A 481 -7.66 -30.18 -10.02
N LEU A 482 -7.67 -29.55 -8.86
CA LEU A 482 -6.90 -28.35 -8.53
C LEU A 482 -5.88 -28.67 -7.44
N ASP A 483 -4.60 -28.56 -7.78
CA ASP A 483 -3.53 -28.88 -6.84
C ASP A 483 -3.40 -27.86 -5.69
N GLY A 484 -2.75 -28.28 -4.60
CA GLY A 484 -2.30 -27.37 -3.55
C GLY A 484 -1.00 -26.64 -3.91
N GLY A 485 -0.73 -25.51 -3.24
CA GLY A 485 0.47 -24.73 -3.53
C GLY A 485 0.52 -23.30 -2.97
N GLY A 486 -0.25 -22.97 -1.93
CA GLY A 486 -0.20 -21.65 -1.29
C GLY A 486 -0.70 -20.51 -2.17
N ILE A 487 -0.01 -19.36 -2.17
CA ILE A 487 -0.36 -18.19 -2.98
C ILE A 487 -0.24 -18.44 -4.49
N ARG A 488 0.51 -19.46 -4.89
CA ARG A 488 0.62 -19.91 -6.30
C ARG A 488 -0.70 -20.41 -6.88
N GLY A 489 -1.77 -20.53 -6.08
CA GLY A 489 -3.14 -20.67 -6.60
C GLY A 489 -3.53 -19.61 -7.64
N LEU A 490 -2.84 -18.45 -7.67
CA LEU A 490 -2.91 -17.48 -8.77
C LEU A 490 -2.65 -18.10 -10.16
N VAL A 491 -1.74 -19.07 -10.27
CA VAL A 491 -1.48 -19.81 -11.51
C VAL A 491 -2.71 -20.61 -11.93
N LEU A 492 -3.36 -21.30 -10.98
CA LEU A 492 -4.61 -22.03 -11.24
C LEU A 492 -5.70 -21.09 -11.73
N ILE A 493 -5.86 -19.93 -11.08
CA ILE A 493 -6.83 -18.91 -11.47
C ILE A 493 -6.59 -18.47 -12.92
N GLN A 494 -5.34 -18.23 -13.32
CA GLN A 494 -5.01 -17.81 -14.69
C GLN A 494 -5.30 -18.90 -15.73
N LEU A 495 -5.00 -20.17 -15.41
CA LEU A 495 -5.37 -21.31 -16.27
C LEU A 495 -6.88 -21.47 -16.37
N LEU A 496 -7.61 -21.34 -15.26
CA LEU A 496 -9.07 -21.42 -15.23
C LEU A 496 -9.70 -20.30 -16.06
N LEU A 497 -9.22 -19.06 -15.95
CA LEU A 497 -9.66 -17.93 -16.79
C LEU A 497 -9.46 -18.22 -18.28
N ALA A 498 -8.33 -18.82 -18.66
CA ALA A 498 -8.08 -19.20 -20.04
C ALA A 498 -9.04 -20.30 -20.53
N ILE A 499 -9.33 -21.30 -19.70
CA ILE A 499 -10.31 -22.35 -20.01
C ILE A 499 -11.73 -21.75 -20.12
N GLU A 500 -12.13 -20.89 -19.17
CA GLU A 500 -13.45 -20.21 -19.15
C GLU A 500 -13.64 -19.37 -20.43
N LYS A 501 -12.63 -18.59 -20.79
CA LYS A 501 -12.63 -17.76 -22.00
C LYS A 501 -12.69 -18.61 -23.27
N ALA A 502 -11.95 -19.72 -23.34
CA ALA A 502 -11.93 -20.58 -24.51
C ALA A 502 -13.20 -21.42 -24.66
N ALA A 503 -13.83 -21.83 -23.55
CA ALA A 503 -15.09 -22.58 -23.55
C ALA A 503 -16.35 -21.69 -23.65
N GLY A 504 -16.23 -20.38 -23.38
CA GLY A 504 -17.34 -19.43 -23.44
C GLY A 504 -18.41 -19.63 -22.35
N ARG A 505 -18.12 -20.43 -21.31
CA ARG A 505 -19.03 -20.76 -20.21
C ARG A 505 -18.29 -20.79 -18.87
N PRO A 506 -18.96 -20.51 -17.74
CA PRO A 506 -18.34 -20.58 -16.42
C PRO A 506 -17.87 -22.00 -16.06
N ILE A 507 -16.75 -22.14 -15.33
CA ILE A 507 -16.18 -23.44 -14.93
C ILE A 507 -17.20 -24.31 -14.20
N ARG A 508 -18.01 -23.71 -13.33
CA ARG A 508 -19.06 -24.40 -12.54
C ARG A 508 -20.11 -25.12 -13.41
N GLU A 509 -20.26 -24.72 -14.67
CA GLU A 509 -21.24 -25.27 -15.61
C GLU A 509 -20.61 -26.26 -16.61
N ILE A 510 -19.28 -26.30 -16.64
CA ILE A 510 -18.49 -27.11 -17.57
C ILE A 510 -18.15 -28.47 -16.96
N PHE A 511 -17.81 -28.50 -15.66
CA PHE A 511 -17.38 -29.67 -14.93
C PHE A 511 -18.44 -30.17 -13.96
N ASP A 512 -18.59 -31.49 -13.85
CA ASP A 512 -19.56 -32.15 -12.97
C ASP A 512 -18.97 -32.43 -11.59
N TRP A 513 -17.66 -32.67 -11.55
CA TRP A 513 -16.86 -32.92 -10.35
C TRP A 513 -15.69 -31.96 -10.27
N ILE A 514 -15.45 -31.41 -9.07
CA ILE A 514 -14.31 -30.56 -8.77
C ILE A 514 -13.62 -31.08 -7.51
N ALA A 515 -12.33 -31.39 -7.60
CA ALA A 515 -11.49 -31.78 -6.49
C ALA A 515 -10.41 -30.72 -6.24
N GLY A 516 -10.10 -30.44 -4.97
CA GLY A 516 -9.10 -29.43 -4.62
C GLY A 516 -8.32 -29.75 -3.35
N THR A 517 -7.04 -29.39 -3.35
CA THR A 517 -6.18 -29.45 -2.16
C THR A 517 -5.64 -28.07 -1.81
N SER A 518 -5.57 -27.73 -0.52
CA SER A 518 -5.03 -26.46 -0.04
C SER A 518 -5.66 -25.26 -0.75
N THR A 519 -4.87 -24.44 -1.43
CA THR A 519 -5.34 -23.33 -2.27
C THR A 519 -6.31 -23.77 -3.38
N GLY A 520 -6.08 -24.94 -4.01
CA GLY A 520 -7.00 -25.54 -4.97
C GLY A 520 -8.34 -25.93 -4.33
N GLY A 521 -8.33 -26.28 -3.03
CA GLY A 521 -9.54 -26.49 -2.24
C GLY A 521 -10.35 -25.22 -2.04
N ILE A 522 -9.69 -24.11 -1.70
CA ILE A 522 -10.31 -22.78 -1.60
C ILE A 522 -10.93 -22.37 -2.95
N LEU A 523 -10.20 -22.56 -4.06
CA LEU A 523 -10.69 -22.24 -5.40
C LEU A 523 -11.85 -23.15 -5.83
N ALA A 524 -11.78 -24.46 -5.55
CA ALA A 524 -12.86 -25.40 -5.84
C ALA A 524 -14.18 -24.96 -5.17
N LEU A 525 -14.10 -24.58 -3.89
CA LEU A 525 -15.24 -24.04 -3.15
C LEU A 525 -15.71 -22.70 -3.74
N ALA A 526 -14.80 -21.81 -4.13
CA ALA A 526 -15.15 -20.53 -4.76
C ALA A 526 -15.92 -20.72 -6.09
N ILE A 527 -15.48 -21.66 -6.94
CA ILE A 527 -16.15 -21.99 -8.20
C ILE A 527 -17.58 -22.50 -7.94
N VAL A 528 -17.73 -23.40 -6.98
CA VAL A 528 -19.02 -24.01 -6.61
C VAL A 528 -19.99 -22.96 -6.06
N HIS A 529 -19.48 -21.97 -5.32
CA HIS A 529 -20.26 -20.82 -4.85
C HIS A 529 -20.46 -19.71 -5.91
N GLY A 530 -20.08 -19.94 -7.18
CA GLY A 530 -20.35 -19.02 -8.29
C GLY A 530 -19.46 -17.77 -8.32
N LYS A 531 -18.31 -17.79 -7.65
CA LYS A 531 -17.37 -16.68 -7.67
C LYS A 531 -16.57 -16.66 -8.97
N SER A 532 -16.50 -15.52 -9.64
CA SER A 532 -15.70 -15.37 -10.87
C SER A 532 -14.20 -15.50 -10.58
N MET A 533 -13.45 -16.06 -11.51
CA MET A 533 -12.00 -16.23 -11.36
C MET A 533 -11.24 -14.89 -11.38
N ASP A 534 -11.72 -13.86 -12.08
CA ASP A 534 -11.15 -12.50 -12.01
C ASP A 534 -11.26 -11.90 -10.61
N TYR A 535 -12.44 -12.06 -9.97
CA TYR A 535 -12.62 -11.68 -8.58
C TYR A 535 -11.64 -12.43 -7.66
N MET A 536 -11.48 -13.74 -7.84
CA MET A 536 -10.57 -14.55 -7.03
C MET A 536 -9.10 -14.14 -7.22
N ARG A 537 -8.67 -13.77 -8.44
CA ARG A 537 -7.33 -13.22 -8.71
C ARG A 537 -7.08 -11.98 -7.86
N CYS A 538 -7.95 -10.99 -7.98
CA CYS A 538 -7.86 -9.74 -7.22
C CYS A 538 -7.91 -9.99 -5.71
N LEU A 539 -8.77 -10.91 -5.28
CA LEU A 539 -8.92 -11.28 -3.88
C LEU A 539 -7.65 -11.91 -3.30
N TYR A 540 -6.97 -12.80 -4.04
CA TYR A 540 -5.72 -13.43 -3.61
C TYR A 540 -4.59 -12.42 -3.41
N PHE A 541 -4.45 -11.45 -4.33
CA PHE A 541 -3.49 -10.36 -4.17
C PHE A 541 -3.78 -9.48 -2.95
N ARG A 542 -5.05 -9.30 -2.56
CA ARG A 542 -5.40 -8.58 -1.31
C ARG A 542 -5.18 -9.45 -0.08
N MET A 543 -5.55 -10.73 -0.16
CA MET A 543 -5.45 -11.71 0.92
C MET A 543 -4.00 -11.93 1.37
N LYS A 544 -3.04 -12.06 0.43
CA LYS A 544 -1.62 -12.29 0.80
C LYS A 544 -1.10 -11.20 1.73
N ASP A 545 -1.49 -9.95 1.49
CA ASP A 545 -1.07 -8.79 2.27
C ASP A 545 -1.72 -8.76 3.64
N MET A 546 -2.84 -9.45 3.85
CA MET A 546 -3.55 -9.55 5.12
C MET A 546 -3.09 -10.75 5.94
N VAL A 547 -2.87 -11.88 5.28
CA VAL A 547 -2.64 -13.19 5.91
C VAL A 547 -1.16 -13.42 6.22
N PHE A 548 -0.24 -13.05 5.34
CA PHE A 548 1.19 -13.31 5.52
C PHE A 548 1.91 -12.12 6.20
N ARG A 549 1.38 -11.71 7.37
CA ARG A 549 1.99 -10.66 8.21
C ARG A 549 2.68 -11.27 9.43
N GLY A 550 3.89 -10.81 9.73
CA GLY A 550 4.66 -11.25 10.90
C GLY A 550 5.55 -12.45 10.61
N SER A 551 5.90 -13.20 11.67
CA SER A 551 6.76 -14.37 11.60
C SER A 551 5.95 -15.67 11.59
N ARG A 552 6.53 -16.72 11.00
CA ARG A 552 5.90 -18.05 10.99
C ARG A 552 5.99 -18.71 12.38
N PRO A 553 4.95 -19.47 12.81
CA PRO A 553 3.66 -19.64 12.13
C PRO A 553 2.79 -18.38 12.26
N TYR A 554 2.08 -18.02 11.18
CA TYR A 554 1.19 -16.86 11.13
C TYR A 554 -0.03 -17.01 12.03
N GLU A 555 -0.57 -15.88 12.47
CA GLU A 555 -1.87 -15.83 13.13
C GLU A 555 -2.96 -16.36 12.19
N SER A 556 -3.83 -17.21 12.72
CA SER A 556 -4.88 -17.86 11.91
C SER A 556 -6.12 -16.97 11.72
N GLU A 557 -6.32 -15.99 12.59
CA GLU A 557 -7.50 -15.13 12.59
C GLU A 557 -7.71 -14.37 11.26
N PRO A 558 -6.69 -13.76 10.62
CA PRO A 558 -6.88 -13.10 9.32
C PRO A 558 -7.37 -14.04 8.22
N LEU A 559 -6.87 -15.29 8.19
CA LEU A 559 -7.29 -16.29 7.21
C LEU A 559 -8.70 -16.82 7.54
N ASP A 560 -9.01 -17.02 8.82
CA ASP A 560 -10.32 -17.50 9.25
C ASP A 560 -11.41 -16.47 8.93
N GLU A 561 -11.20 -15.19 9.27
CA GLU A 561 -12.12 -14.09 8.95
C GLU A 561 -12.26 -13.87 7.44
N PHE A 562 -11.17 -14.03 6.69
CA PHE A 562 -11.21 -14.05 5.23
C PHE A 562 -12.15 -15.16 4.71
N LEU A 563 -11.94 -16.40 5.16
CA LEU A 563 -12.75 -17.53 4.69
C LEU A 563 -14.22 -17.40 5.12
N LYS A 564 -14.49 -16.91 6.33
CA LYS A 564 -15.86 -16.64 6.80
C LYS A 564 -16.54 -15.54 5.99
N LYS A 565 -15.85 -14.43 5.71
CA LYS A 565 -16.38 -13.34 4.88
C LYS A 565 -16.72 -13.83 3.48
N GLU A 566 -15.84 -14.64 2.91
CA GLU A 566 -15.97 -15.09 1.53
C GLU A 566 -16.99 -16.23 1.38
N PHE A 567 -17.03 -17.21 2.26
CA PHE A 567 -17.91 -18.37 2.13
C PHE A 567 -19.16 -18.31 3.01
N GLY A 568 -19.24 -17.36 3.93
CA GLY A 568 -20.27 -17.27 4.98
C GLY A 568 -19.91 -18.12 6.20
N GLU A 569 -20.19 -17.57 7.39
CA GLU A 569 -19.84 -18.22 8.66
C GLU A 569 -20.63 -19.51 8.92
N ASN A 570 -21.90 -19.53 8.49
CA ASN A 570 -22.85 -20.63 8.73
C ASN A 570 -23.14 -21.49 7.50
N THR A 571 -22.49 -21.21 6.37
CA THR A 571 -22.70 -21.95 5.13
C THR A 571 -22.17 -23.37 5.25
N LYS A 572 -23.03 -24.34 4.98
CA LYS A 572 -22.74 -25.78 5.04
C LYS A 572 -22.32 -26.30 3.67
N MET A 573 -21.50 -27.36 3.65
CA MET A 573 -21.01 -27.97 2.42
C MET A 573 -22.15 -28.44 1.50
N THR A 574 -23.25 -28.92 2.08
CA THR A 574 -24.41 -29.44 1.35
C THR A 574 -25.39 -28.37 0.86
N ASP A 575 -25.16 -27.10 1.20
CA ASP A 575 -25.98 -25.97 0.70
C ASP A 575 -25.84 -25.81 -0.82
N VAL A 576 -24.70 -26.23 -1.39
CA VAL A 576 -24.50 -26.28 -2.83
C VAL A 576 -24.50 -27.73 -3.33
N ARG A 577 -25.39 -28.03 -4.29
CA ARG A 577 -25.60 -29.42 -4.78
C ARG A 577 -24.84 -29.77 -6.06
N LYS A 578 -24.56 -28.79 -6.93
CA LYS A 578 -23.85 -28.96 -8.20
C LYS A 578 -22.86 -27.80 -8.41
N PRO A 579 -21.65 -28.04 -8.95
CA PRO A 579 -21.06 -29.35 -9.20
C PRO A 579 -20.72 -30.09 -7.90
N LYS A 580 -20.41 -31.39 -7.98
CA LYS A 580 -19.97 -32.15 -6.82
C LYS A 580 -18.55 -31.75 -6.48
N VAL A 581 -18.31 -31.39 -5.22
CA VAL A 581 -17.01 -30.89 -4.77
C VAL A 581 -16.42 -31.78 -3.69
N MET A 582 -15.11 -32.03 -3.79
CA MET A 582 -14.33 -32.69 -2.75
C MET A 582 -13.05 -31.92 -2.44
N VAL A 583 -12.79 -31.70 -1.15
CA VAL A 583 -11.64 -30.97 -0.66
C VAL A 583 -10.85 -31.86 0.29
N THR A 584 -9.55 -31.96 0.08
CA THR A 584 -8.69 -32.85 0.86
C THR A 584 -8.28 -32.23 2.20
N GLY A 585 -8.05 -33.06 3.21
CA GLY A 585 -7.47 -32.66 4.48
C GLY A 585 -6.81 -33.85 5.17
N THR A 586 -5.70 -33.62 5.85
CA THR A 586 -4.96 -34.67 6.55
C THR A 586 -5.46 -34.77 7.99
N LEU A 587 -6.09 -35.90 8.33
CA LEU A 587 -6.58 -36.15 9.68
C LEU A 587 -5.45 -36.70 10.55
N CYS A 588 -4.99 -35.87 11.49
CA CYS A 588 -3.78 -36.12 12.27
C CYS A 588 -4.05 -36.38 13.76
N ASP A 589 -5.31 -36.62 14.16
CA ASP A 589 -5.65 -37.04 15.54
C ASP A 589 -5.36 -38.52 15.81
N ARG A 590 -4.74 -39.22 14.84
CA ARG A 590 -4.49 -40.66 14.82
C ARG A 590 -3.16 -40.95 14.11
N GLN A 591 -2.57 -42.09 14.43
CA GLN A 591 -1.40 -42.64 13.74
C GLN A 591 -1.68 -44.10 13.37
N PRO A 592 -1.60 -44.50 12.09
CA PRO A 592 -1.25 -43.70 10.92
C PRO A 592 -2.25 -42.56 10.63
N ALA A 593 -1.78 -41.43 10.11
CA ALA A 593 -2.64 -40.34 9.66
C ALA A 593 -3.50 -40.78 8.45
N GLU A 594 -4.71 -40.24 8.33
CA GLU A 594 -5.68 -40.64 7.30
C GLU A 594 -6.07 -39.45 6.41
N LEU A 595 -6.36 -39.71 5.13
CA LEU A 595 -6.92 -38.72 4.23
C LEU A 595 -8.42 -38.56 4.47
N HIS A 596 -8.85 -37.33 4.76
CA HIS A 596 -10.25 -36.96 4.84
C HIS A 596 -10.66 -36.15 3.61
N LEU A 597 -11.81 -36.48 3.03
CA LEU A 597 -12.43 -35.71 1.95
C LEU A 597 -13.68 -34.99 2.48
N PHE A 598 -13.59 -33.66 2.57
CA PHE A 598 -14.75 -32.80 2.80
C PHE A 598 -15.55 -32.74 1.49
N ARG A 599 -16.85 -33.05 1.55
CA ARG A 599 -17.69 -33.25 0.35
C ARG A 599 -19.06 -32.63 0.49
N ASN A 600 -19.70 -32.26 -0.62
CA ASN A 600 -21.10 -31.80 -0.66
C ASN A 600 -22.12 -32.90 -1.03
N TYR A 601 -21.65 -34.13 -1.21
CA TYR A 601 -22.48 -35.29 -1.54
C TYR A 601 -22.37 -36.38 -0.45
N PRO A 602 -23.32 -37.34 -0.40
CA PRO A 602 -23.28 -38.42 0.57
C PRO A 602 -22.01 -39.26 0.47
N LYS A 603 -21.45 -39.66 1.62
CA LYS A 603 -20.25 -40.50 1.69
C LYS A 603 -20.51 -41.87 1.01
N PRO A 604 -19.59 -42.37 0.15
CA PRO A 604 -19.67 -43.73 -0.38
C PRO A 604 -19.64 -44.79 0.75
N GLU A 605 -20.56 -45.77 0.69
CA GLU A 605 -20.71 -46.82 1.72
C GLU A 605 -19.71 -47.97 1.53
N THR A 606 -19.05 -48.04 0.38
CA THR A 606 -18.20 -49.16 -0.02
C THR A 606 -16.81 -49.18 0.58
N LYS A 607 -16.42 -48.20 1.41
CA LYS A 607 -15.24 -48.34 2.26
C LYS A 607 -15.53 -49.39 3.33
N THR A 608 -15.33 -50.66 2.98
CA THR A 608 -14.82 -51.66 3.91
C THR A 608 -13.63 -50.99 4.59
N SER A 609 -13.83 -50.52 5.81
CA SER A 609 -12.77 -49.95 6.62
C SER A 609 -11.58 -50.89 6.57
N THR A 610 -10.41 -50.41 6.19
CA THR A 610 -9.18 -51.01 6.68
C THR A 610 -9.32 -51.00 8.20
N GLU A 611 -9.62 -52.16 8.77
CA GLU A 611 -9.76 -52.39 10.20
C GLU A 611 -8.39 -52.22 10.85
N TYR A 612 -7.94 -50.98 10.98
CA TYR A 612 -6.94 -50.67 11.98
C TYR A 612 -7.58 -51.07 13.31
N LYS A 613 -6.97 -52.04 14.01
CA LYS A 613 -7.35 -52.37 15.38
C LYS A 613 -7.11 -51.14 16.24
N THR A 614 -8.14 -50.36 16.49
CA THR A 614 -8.04 -49.14 17.29
C THR A 614 -8.10 -49.49 18.77
N SER A 615 -7.03 -49.23 19.51
CA SER A 615 -7.03 -49.25 20.98
C SER A 615 -7.61 -47.96 21.58
N ALA A 616 -7.66 -46.89 20.79
CA ALA A 616 -8.11 -45.57 21.21
C ALA A 616 -9.51 -45.23 20.66
N THR A 617 -10.29 -44.47 21.44
CA THR A 617 -11.60 -43.95 21.02
C THR A 617 -11.40 -42.59 20.34
N PHE A 618 -11.58 -42.52 19.02
CA PHE A 618 -11.54 -41.26 18.28
C PHE A 618 -12.92 -40.62 18.22
N LYS A 619 -12.99 -39.29 18.30
CA LYS A 619 -14.24 -38.55 18.09
C LYS A 619 -14.71 -38.76 16.63
N PRO A 620 -16.01 -38.96 16.38
CA PRO A 620 -16.53 -39.23 15.04
C PRO A 620 -16.26 -38.07 14.07
N LEU A 621 -16.24 -38.40 12.77
CA LEU A 621 -16.14 -37.41 11.70
C LEU A 621 -17.45 -36.64 11.57
N THR A 622 -17.35 -35.35 11.29
CA THR A 622 -18.51 -34.50 10.97
C THR A 622 -19.19 -35.02 9.71
N GLN A 623 -20.52 -35.07 9.72
CA GLN A 623 -21.28 -35.41 8.52
C GLN A 623 -21.24 -34.24 7.52
N PRO A 624 -21.35 -34.49 6.21
CA PRO A 624 -21.40 -33.43 5.19
C PRO A 624 -22.46 -32.35 5.46
N GLU A 625 -23.57 -32.73 6.08
CA GLU A 625 -24.71 -31.84 6.42
C GLU A 625 -24.40 -30.83 7.52
N ASP A 626 -23.41 -31.11 8.37
CA ASP A 626 -22.99 -30.24 9.48
C ASP A 626 -21.62 -29.60 9.25
N GLN A 627 -20.97 -29.94 8.14
CA GLN A 627 -19.65 -29.43 7.81
C GLN A 627 -19.74 -28.02 7.23
N LEU A 628 -19.11 -27.05 7.90
CA LEU A 628 -19.02 -25.67 7.41
C LEU A 628 -17.99 -25.54 6.28
N VAL A 629 -18.33 -24.75 5.26
CA VAL A 629 -17.49 -24.53 4.06
C VAL A 629 -16.17 -23.86 4.42
N TRP A 630 -16.22 -22.72 5.13
CA TRP A 630 -15.01 -21.98 5.51
C TRP A 630 -14.06 -22.82 6.35
N ARG A 631 -14.61 -23.70 7.20
CA ARG A 631 -13.81 -24.61 8.03
C ARG A 631 -13.16 -25.71 7.20
N ALA A 632 -13.87 -26.28 6.22
CA ALA A 632 -13.30 -27.25 5.29
C ALA A 632 -12.15 -26.63 4.47
N ALA A 633 -12.35 -25.41 3.96
CA ALA A 633 -11.32 -24.63 3.28
C ALA A 633 -10.09 -24.40 4.17
N ARG A 634 -10.32 -24.01 5.43
CA ARG A 634 -9.25 -23.76 6.41
C ARG A 634 -8.47 -25.01 6.78
N CYS A 635 -9.16 -26.15 6.96
CA CYS A 635 -8.55 -27.46 7.20
C CYS A 635 -7.63 -27.85 6.04
N SER A 636 -8.12 -27.68 4.81
CA SER A 636 -7.36 -28.01 3.61
C SER A 636 -6.14 -27.12 3.42
N GLY A 637 -6.24 -25.82 3.70
CA GLY A 637 -5.16 -24.85 3.54
C GLY A 637 -4.22 -24.69 4.75
N ALA A 638 -4.30 -25.57 5.76
CA ALA A 638 -3.51 -25.46 7.00
C ALA A 638 -2.07 -25.97 6.81
N ALA A 639 -1.32 -25.35 5.90
CA ALA A 639 0.05 -25.75 5.56
C ALA A 639 0.95 -25.82 6.82
N PRO A 640 1.54 -26.98 7.14
CA PRO A 640 2.45 -27.12 8.27
C PRO A 640 3.60 -26.11 8.19
N THR A 641 4.09 -25.64 9.33
CA THR A 641 5.08 -24.54 9.49
C THR A 641 4.56 -23.13 9.17
N TYR A 642 3.53 -22.98 8.31
CA TYR A 642 2.93 -21.67 7.99
C TYR A 642 1.79 -21.34 8.95
N PHE A 643 0.90 -22.29 9.21
CA PHE A 643 -0.25 -22.10 10.08
C PHE A 643 -0.33 -23.16 11.17
N ARG A 644 -1.01 -22.80 12.27
CA ARG A 644 -1.38 -23.79 13.29
C ARG A 644 -2.48 -24.73 12.75
N PRO A 645 -2.50 -26.00 13.21
CA PRO A 645 -3.57 -26.94 12.87
C PRO A 645 -4.93 -26.44 13.33
N ILE A 646 -5.98 -26.76 12.59
CA ILE A 646 -7.36 -26.45 12.99
C ILE A 646 -8.03 -27.70 13.56
N GLY A 647 -8.11 -27.75 14.90
CA GLY A 647 -8.61 -28.91 15.61
C GLY A 647 -7.77 -30.16 15.37
N ARG A 648 -8.14 -30.96 14.38
CA ARG A 648 -7.59 -32.30 14.10
C ARG A 648 -7.02 -32.45 12.69
N PHE A 649 -7.02 -31.36 11.93
CA PHE A 649 -6.67 -31.38 10.52
C PHE A 649 -5.43 -30.54 10.25
N LEU A 650 -4.59 -31.07 9.36
CA LEU A 650 -3.51 -30.39 8.66
C LEU A 650 -3.82 -30.31 7.17
N ASP A 651 -3.01 -29.56 6.43
CA ASP A 651 -3.12 -29.44 4.97
C ASP A 651 -3.23 -30.81 4.30
N GLY A 652 -4.13 -30.90 3.32
CA GLY A 652 -4.29 -32.10 2.48
C GLY A 652 -3.05 -32.39 1.64
N GLY A 653 -2.17 -31.40 1.43
CA GLY A 653 -0.93 -31.50 0.69
C GLY A 653 0.07 -32.52 1.24
N LEU A 654 -0.05 -32.91 2.52
CA LEU A 654 0.79 -33.97 3.09
C LEU A 654 0.50 -35.38 2.54
N LEU A 655 -0.73 -35.62 2.08
CA LEU A 655 -1.17 -36.95 1.59
C LEU A 655 -1.64 -36.92 0.13
N ALA A 656 -2.26 -35.84 -0.31
CA ALA A 656 -2.93 -35.72 -1.60
C ALA A 656 -2.77 -34.31 -2.17
N ASN A 657 -1.54 -33.81 -2.33
CA ASN A 657 -1.32 -32.45 -2.87
C ASN A 657 -1.86 -32.29 -4.30
N ASN A 658 -1.78 -33.34 -5.09
CA ASN A 658 -2.52 -33.50 -6.34
C ASN A 658 -3.70 -34.48 -6.08
N PRO A 659 -4.96 -34.00 -6.03
CA PRO A 659 -6.10 -34.84 -5.65
C PRO A 659 -6.58 -35.76 -6.77
N THR A 660 -5.91 -35.83 -7.93
CA THR A 660 -6.45 -36.51 -9.12
C THR A 660 -6.71 -38.00 -8.91
N LEU A 661 -5.74 -38.73 -8.34
CA LEU A 661 -5.89 -40.16 -8.09
C LEU A 661 -6.96 -40.43 -7.03
N ASP A 662 -6.95 -39.67 -5.93
CA ASP A 662 -7.93 -39.78 -4.85
C ASP A 662 -9.35 -39.46 -5.32
N ALA A 663 -9.50 -38.45 -6.19
CA ALA A 663 -10.79 -38.07 -6.75
C ALA A 663 -11.33 -39.14 -7.70
N MET A 664 -10.49 -39.71 -8.57
CA MET A 664 -10.88 -40.83 -9.44
C MET A 664 -11.33 -42.05 -8.61
N ALA A 665 -10.62 -42.35 -7.51
CA ALA A 665 -10.99 -43.42 -6.60
C ALA A 665 -12.33 -43.15 -5.90
N GLU A 666 -12.53 -41.95 -5.34
CA GLU A 666 -13.78 -41.56 -4.68
C GLU A 666 -14.97 -41.60 -5.65
N ILE A 667 -14.81 -41.13 -6.90
CA ILE A 667 -15.87 -41.18 -7.92
C ILE A 667 -16.22 -42.62 -8.30
N HIS A 668 -15.22 -43.49 -8.41
CA HIS A 668 -15.45 -44.92 -8.63
C HIS A 668 -16.24 -45.55 -7.46
N GLU A 669 -15.86 -45.27 -6.21
CA GLU A 669 -16.57 -45.74 -5.02
C GLU A 669 -18.01 -45.20 -4.92
N TYR A 670 -18.19 -43.92 -5.24
CA TYR A 670 -19.50 -43.29 -5.29
C TYR A 670 -20.42 -44.00 -6.30
N ASN A 671 -19.93 -44.21 -7.53
CA ASN A 671 -20.65 -44.94 -8.57
C ASN A 671 -20.96 -46.39 -8.16
N LYS A 672 -20.03 -47.08 -7.50
CA LYS A 672 -20.25 -48.44 -6.97
C LYS A 672 -21.35 -48.46 -5.90
N THR A 673 -21.39 -47.44 -5.05
CA THR A 673 -22.44 -47.28 -4.03
C THR A 673 -23.82 -47.06 -4.68
N LEU A 674 -23.91 -46.22 -5.70
CA LEU A 674 -25.15 -46.02 -6.48
C LEU A 674 -25.64 -47.34 -7.12
N ILE A 675 -24.73 -48.13 -7.70
CA ILE A 675 -25.06 -49.45 -8.26
C ILE A 675 -25.63 -50.37 -7.18
N LYS A 676 -25.01 -50.42 -5.99
CA LYS A 676 -25.49 -51.24 -4.86
C LYS A 676 -26.87 -50.82 -4.37
N LYS A 677 -27.17 -49.52 -4.38
CA LYS A 677 -28.48 -48.96 -4.01
C LYS A 677 -29.57 -49.15 -5.07
N GLY A 678 -29.26 -49.80 -6.19
CA GLY A 678 -30.20 -49.99 -7.31
C GLY A 678 -30.37 -48.74 -8.20
N GLN A 679 -29.61 -47.68 -7.97
CA GLN A 679 -29.68 -46.40 -8.68
C GLN A 679 -28.78 -46.38 -9.93
N LYS A 680 -28.82 -47.44 -10.75
CA LYS A 680 -27.95 -47.57 -11.93
C LYS A 680 -28.12 -46.46 -12.97
N GLN A 681 -29.30 -45.82 -13.00
CA GLN A 681 -29.62 -44.73 -13.94
C GLN A 681 -28.85 -43.43 -13.61
N GLU A 682 -28.40 -43.26 -12.37
CA GLU A 682 -27.64 -42.09 -11.91
C GLU A 682 -26.13 -42.25 -12.09
N VAL A 683 -25.66 -43.46 -12.41
CA VAL A 683 -24.24 -43.78 -12.59
C VAL A 683 -23.73 -43.12 -13.87
N ARG A 684 -22.69 -42.31 -13.74
CA ARG A 684 -22.00 -41.65 -14.85
C ARG A 684 -20.54 -42.04 -14.85
N LYS A 685 -20.02 -42.47 -16.01
CA LYS A 685 -18.58 -42.77 -16.16
C LYS A 685 -17.82 -41.48 -16.38
N LEU A 686 -16.57 -41.40 -15.91
CA LEU A 686 -15.71 -40.28 -16.26
C LEU A 686 -15.41 -40.32 -17.76
N GLY A 687 -15.60 -39.19 -18.44
CA GLY A 687 -15.26 -39.01 -19.86
C GLY A 687 -14.14 -38.02 -20.11
N LEU A 688 -13.68 -37.31 -19.07
CA LEU A 688 -12.58 -36.37 -19.13
C LEU A 688 -12.02 -36.10 -17.73
N VAL A 689 -10.70 -36.04 -17.60
CA VAL A 689 -10.02 -35.58 -16.38
C VAL A 689 -9.06 -34.45 -16.72
N VAL A 690 -9.21 -33.32 -16.04
CA VAL A 690 -8.34 -32.15 -16.17
C VAL A 690 -7.67 -31.87 -14.83
N SER A 691 -6.35 -31.92 -14.78
CA SER A 691 -5.55 -31.61 -13.60
C SER A 691 -4.74 -30.33 -13.83
N LEU A 692 -4.94 -29.33 -12.97
CA LEU A 692 -4.26 -28.04 -13.03
C LEU A 692 -3.24 -27.93 -11.89
N GLY A 693 -2.00 -27.60 -12.24
CA GLY A 693 -0.90 -27.42 -11.30
C GLY A 693 -0.57 -25.96 -11.01
N THR A 694 -0.04 -25.69 -9.81
CA THR A 694 0.36 -24.35 -9.36
C THR A 694 1.72 -23.88 -9.92
N GLY A 695 2.14 -24.44 -11.05
CA GLY A 695 3.43 -24.16 -11.70
C GLY A 695 4.60 -24.98 -11.16
N LYS A 696 5.53 -25.29 -12.07
CA LYS A 696 6.75 -26.08 -11.80
C LYS A 696 7.93 -25.15 -11.53
N PRO A 697 8.63 -25.29 -10.39
CA PRO A 697 9.86 -24.54 -10.16
C PRO A 697 10.97 -24.98 -11.14
N PRO A 698 11.98 -24.14 -11.38
CA PRO A 698 13.15 -24.54 -12.16
C PRO A 698 13.93 -25.65 -11.43
N GLN A 699 14.57 -26.54 -12.19
CA GLN A 699 15.43 -27.57 -11.63
C GLN A 699 16.75 -26.94 -11.14
N VAL A 700 17.09 -27.17 -9.88
CA VAL A 700 18.31 -26.65 -9.25
C VAL A 700 19.19 -27.81 -8.79
N PRO A 701 20.51 -27.79 -9.04
CA PRO A 701 21.42 -28.83 -8.56
C PRO A 701 21.56 -28.78 -7.03
N VAL A 702 21.46 -29.93 -6.38
CA VAL A 702 21.71 -30.07 -4.92
C VAL A 702 23.19 -30.39 -4.71
N SER A 703 23.93 -29.50 -4.03
CA SER A 703 25.39 -29.57 -3.91
C SER A 703 25.90 -30.50 -2.79
N SER A 704 25.05 -30.92 -1.85
CA SER A 704 25.42 -31.85 -0.79
C SER A 704 24.24 -32.71 -0.34
N VAL A 705 24.31 -34.02 -0.61
CA VAL A 705 23.35 -35.03 -0.14
C VAL A 705 23.94 -35.87 1.02
N ASP A 706 25.20 -35.59 1.39
CA ASP A 706 25.98 -36.44 2.29
C ASP A 706 25.74 -36.08 3.76
N VAL A 707 25.00 -36.93 4.48
CA VAL A 707 24.63 -36.75 5.89
C VAL A 707 25.31 -37.84 6.74
N PHE A 708 26.62 -37.76 6.90
CA PHE A 708 27.36 -38.63 7.83
C PHE A 708 27.29 -38.13 9.27
N ARG A 709 27.31 -39.07 10.22
CA ARG A 709 27.41 -38.81 11.68
C ARG A 709 28.81 -38.20 11.96
N PRO A 710 28.90 -36.95 12.45
CA PRO A 710 30.15 -36.20 12.43
C PRO A 710 31.13 -36.71 13.49
N SER A 711 32.41 -36.77 13.13
CA SER A 711 33.49 -37.14 14.04
C SER A 711 34.14 -35.90 14.70
N ASN A 712 34.00 -34.73 14.07
CA ASN A 712 34.63 -33.47 14.48
C ASN A 712 33.68 -32.25 14.41
N PRO A 713 33.96 -31.15 15.16
CA PRO A 713 33.09 -29.97 15.23
C PRO A 713 32.85 -29.25 13.88
N TRP A 714 33.83 -29.29 12.96
CA TRP A 714 33.70 -28.69 11.62
C TRP A 714 32.82 -29.53 10.67
N GLU A 715 32.83 -30.86 10.83
CA GLU A 715 31.90 -31.75 10.10
C GLU A 715 30.47 -31.61 10.59
N LEU A 716 30.29 -31.26 11.87
CA LEU A 716 28.99 -31.05 12.47
C LEU A 716 28.22 -29.90 11.80
N ALA A 717 28.90 -28.83 11.40
CA ALA A 717 28.29 -27.75 10.62
C ALA A 717 27.80 -28.27 9.24
N LYS A 718 28.64 -29.03 8.51
CA LYS A 718 28.25 -29.64 7.23
C LYS A 718 27.09 -30.63 7.38
N THR A 719 27.08 -31.44 8.44
CA THR A 719 25.98 -32.35 8.75
C THR A 719 24.70 -31.60 9.08
N VAL A 720 24.75 -30.47 9.80
CA VAL A 720 23.56 -29.64 10.09
C VAL A 720 22.99 -29.02 8.82
N PHE A 721 23.84 -28.50 7.92
CA PHE A 721 23.39 -28.02 6.61
C PHE A 721 22.81 -29.16 5.76
N GLY A 722 23.49 -30.31 5.67
CA GLY A 722 23.00 -31.47 4.93
C GLY A 722 21.71 -32.06 5.48
N ALA A 723 21.53 -32.12 6.81
CA ALA A 723 20.31 -32.59 7.45
C ALA A 723 19.12 -31.64 7.22
N ARG A 724 19.36 -30.32 7.15
CA ARG A 724 18.33 -29.33 6.80
C ARG A 724 17.88 -29.49 5.35
N GLU A 725 18.80 -29.61 4.41
CA GLU A 725 18.47 -29.82 2.99
C GLU A 725 17.76 -31.15 2.77
N LEU A 726 18.18 -32.22 3.45
CA LEU A 726 17.49 -33.52 3.41
C LEU A 726 16.07 -33.43 4.01
N GLY A 727 15.91 -32.70 5.11
CA GLY A 727 14.60 -32.42 5.69
C GLY A 727 13.67 -31.67 4.73
N LYS A 728 14.18 -30.64 4.04
CA LYS A 728 13.44 -29.93 2.98
C LYS A 728 13.05 -30.89 1.85
N MET A 729 14.00 -31.68 1.37
CA MET A 729 13.77 -32.66 0.30
C MET A 729 12.69 -33.70 0.66
N VAL A 730 12.63 -34.17 1.91
CA VAL A 730 11.56 -35.08 2.36
C VAL A 730 10.20 -34.39 2.28
N VAL A 731 10.11 -33.14 2.73
CA VAL A 731 8.86 -32.36 2.65
C VAL A 731 8.47 -32.13 1.19
N ASP A 732 9.43 -31.78 0.33
CA ASP A 732 9.21 -31.58 -1.10
C ASP A 732 8.69 -32.88 -1.75
N CYS A 733 9.29 -34.03 -1.46
CA CYS A 733 8.82 -35.33 -1.93
C CYS A 733 7.41 -35.69 -1.42
N CYS A 734 7.09 -35.39 -0.17
CA CYS A 734 5.77 -35.65 0.40
C CYS A 734 4.68 -34.73 -0.18
N THR A 735 5.06 -33.55 -0.64
CA THR A 735 4.13 -32.52 -1.11
C THR A 735 4.25 -32.26 -2.61
N ASP A 736 4.99 -33.08 -3.37
CA ASP A 736 5.10 -32.94 -4.81
C ASP A 736 3.74 -33.20 -5.48
N ALA A 737 3.25 -32.20 -6.20
CA ALA A 737 2.00 -32.27 -6.95
C ALA A 737 2.22 -32.63 -8.42
N ASP A 738 3.46 -32.50 -8.91
CA ASP A 738 3.90 -32.96 -10.22
C ASP A 738 4.67 -34.30 -10.06
N GLY A 739 5.25 -34.82 -11.13
CA GLY A 739 6.02 -36.07 -11.09
C GLY A 739 5.14 -37.34 -11.02
N PRO A 740 5.46 -38.33 -10.16
CA PRO A 740 4.84 -39.66 -10.23
C PRO A 740 3.32 -39.68 -10.10
N ALA A 741 2.72 -38.75 -9.37
CA ALA A 741 1.26 -38.67 -9.24
C ALA A 741 0.57 -38.40 -10.59
N VAL A 742 1.18 -37.52 -11.41
CA VAL A 742 0.69 -37.18 -12.75
C VAL A 742 0.84 -38.36 -13.70
N ASP A 743 1.98 -39.06 -13.66
CA ASP A 743 2.24 -40.19 -14.55
C ASP A 743 1.33 -41.38 -14.23
N ARG A 744 1.09 -41.64 -12.94
CA ARG A 744 0.09 -42.62 -12.50
C ARG A 744 -1.30 -42.21 -13.00
N ALA A 745 -1.74 -40.97 -12.73
CA ALA A 745 -3.07 -40.53 -13.16
C ALA A 745 -3.26 -40.67 -14.68
N ARG A 746 -2.25 -40.29 -15.46
CA ARG A 746 -2.24 -40.44 -16.92
C ARG A 746 -2.39 -41.91 -17.34
N ALA A 747 -1.54 -42.80 -16.83
CA ALA A 747 -1.58 -44.22 -17.18
C ALA A 747 -2.92 -44.87 -16.82
N TRP A 748 -3.50 -44.54 -15.66
CA TRP A 748 -4.81 -45.07 -15.25
C TRP A 748 -5.97 -44.50 -16.09
N CYS A 749 -5.88 -43.25 -16.52
CA CYS A 749 -6.83 -42.66 -17.45
C CYS A 749 -6.75 -43.32 -18.84
N GLU A 750 -5.54 -43.56 -19.36
CA GLU A 750 -5.31 -44.30 -20.62
C GLU A 750 -5.87 -45.72 -20.54
N MET A 751 -5.69 -46.42 -19.42
CA MET A 751 -6.25 -47.77 -19.20
C MET A 751 -7.78 -47.79 -19.18
N THR A 752 -8.44 -46.66 -18.93
CA THR A 752 -9.90 -46.54 -18.83
C THR A 752 -10.53 -45.79 -20.00
N ASP A 753 -9.74 -45.52 -21.06
CA ASP A 753 -10.13 -44.73 -22.24
C ASP A 753 -10.65 -43.33 -21.89
N VAL A 754 -10.12 -42.73 -20.81
CA VAL A 754 -10.48 -41.38 -20.37
C VAL A 754 -9.36 -40.42 -20.79
N PRO A 755 -9.63 -39.37 -21.58
CA PRO A 755 -8.66 -38.33 -21.87
C PRO A 755 -8.19 -37.61 -20.60
N TYR A 756 -6.87 -37.47 -20.44
CA TYR A 756 -6.25 -36.79 -19.30
C TYR A 756 -5.45 -35.57 -19.76
N PHE A 757 -5.79 -34.40 -19.22
CA PHE A 757 -5.09 -33.15 -19.47
C PHE A 757 -4.39 -32.67 -18.19
N ARG A 758 -3.05 -32.62 -18.21
CA ARG A 758 -2.25 -31.97 -17.17
C ARG A 758 -1.77 -30.61 -17.69
N LEU A 759 -2.18 -29.53 -17.03
CA LEU A 759 -1.74 -28.17 -17.34
C LEU A 759 -1.00 -27.60 -16.12
N SER A 760 0.31 -27.38 -16.26
CA SER A 760 1.15 -26.84 -15.19
C SER A 760 2.35 -26.12 -15.84
N PRO A 761 2.40 -24.77 -15.80
CA PRO A 761 3.43 -23.99 -16.50
C PRO A 761 4.80 -24.15 -15.85
N GLN A 762 5.86 -24.05 -16.65
CA GLN A 762 7.23 -23.94 -16.14
C GLN A 762 7.47 -22.50 -15.69
N LEU A 763 7.78 -22.30 -14.41
CA LEU A 763 8.12 -20.99 -13.87
C LEU A 763 9.62 -20.71 -14.05
N HIS A 764 9.96 -19.47 -14.38
CA HIS A 764 11.37 -19.06 -14.56
C HIS A 764 12.13 -18.95 -13.24
N MET A 765 11.44 -18.76 -12.11
CA MET A 765 12.01 -18.68 -10.77
C MET A 765 11.20 -19.49 -9.75
N GLU A 766 11.83 -19.83 -8.62
CA GLU A 766 11.14 -20.46 -7.49
C GLU A 766 10.22 -19.42 -6.81
N VAL A 767 8.92 -19.73 -6.76
CA VAL A 767 7.91 -18.90 -6.08
C VAL A 767 7.52 -19.59 -4.79
N MET A 768 7.71 -18.92 -3.65
CA MET A 768 7.41 -19.47 -2.33
C MET A 768 5.89 -19.56 -2.08
N LEU A 769 5.48 -20.44 -1.16
CA LEU A 769 4.05 -20.67 -0.83
C LEU A 769 3.37 -19.42 -0.22
N ASP A 770 4.14 -18.55 0.42
CA ASP A 770 3.71 -17.31 1.08
C ASP A 770 4.33 -16.06 0.44
N GLU A 771 4.67 -16.13 -0.85
CA GLU A 771 5.20 -14.98 -1.59
C GLU A 771 4.24 -13.78 -1.53
N VAL A 772 4.77 -12.62 -1.14
CA VAL A 772 4.02 -11.36 -0.99
C VAL A 772 4.44 -10.31 -2.01
N ASN A 773 5.56 -10.49 -2.71
CA ASN A 773 6.05 -9.55 -3.70
C ASN A 773 5.20 -9.62 -4.99
N ASP A 774 4.49 -8.53 -5.26
CA ASP A 774 3.63 -8.39 -6.43
C ASP A 774 4.37 -8.62 -7.75
N ALA A 775 5.63 -8.17 -7.87
CA ALA A 775 6.40 -8.34 -9.08
C ALA A 775 6.72 -9.82 -9.35
N VAL A 776 7.05 -10.59 -8.32
CA VAL A 776 7.31 -12.04 -8.44
C VAL A 776 6.03 -12.78 -8.87
N LEU A 777 4.91 -12.47 -8.22
CA LEU A 777 3.62 -13.07 -8.54
C LEU A 777 3.13 -12.70 -9.94
N VAL A 778 3.28 -11.43 -10.35
CA VAL A 778 2.97 -10.97 -11.71
C VAL A 778 3.85 -11.68 -12.74
N ASN A 779 5.13 -11.88 -12.45
CA ASN A 779 6.02 -12.62 -13.35
C ASN A 779 5.63 -14.12 -13.45
N ALA A 780 5.16 -14.74 -12.37
CA ALA A 780 4.64 -16.11 -12.43
C ALA A 780 3.34 -16.22 -13.25
N LEU A 781 2.45 -15.22 -13.12
CA LEU A 781 1.26 -15.11 -13.96
C LEU A 781 1.61 -14.83 -15.43
N TRP A 782 2.66 -14.05 -15.66
CA TRP A 782 3.21 -13.80 -16.98
C TRP A 782 3.73 -15.10 -17.64
N ASP A 783 4.53 -15.90 -16.92
CA ASP A 783 4.96 -17.22 -17.41
C ASP A 783 3.78 -18.12 -17.75
N THR A 784 2.73 -18.07 -16.92
CA THR A 784 1.50 -18.82 -17.16
C THR A 784 0.81 -18.37 -18.44
N GLN A 785 0.79 -17.07 -18.72
CA GLN A 785 0.25 -16.52 -19.97
C GLN A 785 1.07 -16.98 -21.18
N LEU A 786 2.41 -16.98 -21.08
CA LEU A 786 3.30 -17.50 -22.12
C LEU A 786 3.06 -19.00 -22.36
N TYR A 787 2.89 -19.77 -21.28
CA TYR A 787 2.59 -21.21 -21.36
C TYR A 787 1.25 -21.47 -22.07
N ILE A 788 0.20 -20.71 -21.74
CA ILE A 788 -1.10 -20.81 -22.41
C ILE A 788 -0.95 -20.56 -23.91
N TYR A 789 -0.19 -19.54 -24.30
CA TYR A 789 0.09 -19.24 -25.71
C TYR A 789 0.84 -20.38 -26.41
N GLN A 790 1.88 -20.93 -25.78
CA GLN A 790 2.68 -22.03 -26.31
C GLN A 790 1.87 -23.33 -26.44
N GLN A 791 0.94 -23.59 -25.52
CA GLN A 791 0.12 -24.81 -25.48
C GLN A 791 -1.27 -24.64 -26.10
N ARG A 792 -1.47 -23.64 -26.98
CA ARG A 792 -2.77 -23.33 -27.59
C ARG A 792 -3.50 -24.55 -28.18
N GLU A 793 -2.79 -25.44 -28.85
CA GLU A 793 -3.37 -26.63 -29.48
C GLU A 793 -3.92 -27.60 -28.43
N GLN A 794 -3.23 -27.73 -27.29
CA GLN A 794 -3.70 -28.54 -26.17
C GLN A 794 -4.97 -27.95 -25.54
N PHE A 795 -5.05 -26.62 -25.43
CA PHE A 795 -6.25 -25.93 -24.96
C PHE A 795 -7.43 -26.09 -25.93
N GLU A 796 -7.20 -25.98 -27.24
CA GLU A 796 -8.22 -26.21 -28.27
C GLU A 796 -8.76 -27.64 -28.22
N GLN A 797 -7.88 -28.64 -28.09
CA GLN A 797 -8.27 -30.04 -27.90
C GLN A 797 -9.10 -30.22 -26.62
N LEU A 798 -8.67 -29.62 -25.51
CA LEU A 798 -9.42 -29.66 -24.26
C LEU A 798 -10.83 -29.08 -24.44
N VAL A 799 -10.97 -27.91 -25.06
CA VAL A 799 -12.27 -27.27 -25.29
C VAL A 799 -13.16 -28.15 -26.17
N GLN A 800 -12.62 -28.82 -27.20
CA GLN A 800 -13.39 -29.77 -28.00
C GLN A 800 -13.96 -30.91 -27.14
N HIS A 801 -13.20 -31.44 -26.18
CA HIS A 801 -13.70 -32.43 -25.22
C HIS A 801 -14.72 -31.84 -24.22
N LEU A 802 -14.58 -30.58 -23.82
CA LEU A 802 -15.52 -29.89 -22.94
C LEU A 802 -16.83 -29.48 -23.62
N CYS A 803 -16.85 -29.35 -24.95
CA CYS A 803 -18.05 -28.99 -25.69
C CYS A 803 -18.89 -30.20 -26.15
N ARG A 804 -18.27 -31.39 -26.26
CA ARG A 804 -18.95 -32.68 -26.49
C ARG A 804 -19.70 -33.14 -25.23
#